data_AF-A0AAW8QT04-F1
#
_entry.id   AF-A0AAW8QT04-F1
#
_cell.length_a   1.000
_cell.length_b   1.000
_cell.length_c   1.000
_cell.angle_alpha   90.00
_cell.angle_beta   90.00
_cell.angle_gamma   90.00
#
_symmetry.space_group_name_H-M   'P 1'
#
loop_
_entity.id
_entity.type
_entity.pdbx_description
1 polymer ?
#
loop_
_entity_poly.entity_id
_entity_poly.type
_entity_poly.pdbx_seq_one_letter_code
_entity_poly.pdbx_strand_id
1 'polypeptide(L)'
;MATINATDVIDGDKNQAEINRDLSRKFSNIIVIHNNINDISDILNNAPSNTLIQIRDGNYTASGVKIEKDNVLIQGQSIDGVKIAVSADSSGIFMRFGKRGPSTDYHNDNLPQYNGTIDYWDELEYSPATTDYPRYTGIGIDSVTIILSNSNGIGGNTGLDFYRVNDPILNAKVRWTSKFVFGNGVRVHFCKNMRSELLEIDDNENSTYTMIYYWSYGLNAGTWKIGKGNILSIDFKHSVNGYIKYLEASARGAVGNSAINFGYGSINNIVDKILATNGDVTVKASVEFDVNRSVYFKELYINNPNAEGLTFIHATDVRVDKYFIRAKQPLNFTTSAFYVSSSARNLPMSQSTSEFSYDGNYVTTSVEAGFTKYYEKRPLPVLKDALFGKGKLVAAIGAKQVIALTFAGSVIDLMDSTGKLRRFEDGNISARGYKEDFRTSFKYENSSPFSLDNVNFGEMTLIAEDEALNTIVAMAQFSAALDKCSGIFHTFANKKSWQHIWMFDSNITIETNKFLTSPAGYVIEMDSMVRSKINGKWLANGRVVNFKGGSALYYRDGYSDHCLSGSIIRETSATASPPLVTNYSSTLDTWKPLHLENMRIYAEDGTVLLADHAVLRHVGSLPSGIEDTNGGGYINKNCIIDRNTPFRRYFTHSNPDEKPSLKPNTIGEYAQNGTSDTWWHANSFTSWSKL
;
A
#
# COMPACT_ATOMS: atom_id res chain seq x y z
N MET A 1 -41.12 31.14 -30.62
CA MET A 1 -39.83 31.81 -30.90
C MET A 1 -39.98 33.28 -30.52
N ALA A 2 -39.12 33.78 -29.62
CA ALA A 2 -38.85 35.20 -29.42
C ALA A 2 -37.48 35.28 -28.71
N THR A 3 -36.36 35.28 -29.45
CA THR A 3 -35.58 36.44 -29.95
C THR A 3 -34.67 37.05 -28.89
N ILE A 4 -33.37 36.79 -29.09
CA ILE A 4 -32.20 37.44 -28.47
C ILE A 4 -32.04 38.84 -29.08
N ASN A 5 -31.54 39.80 -28.30
CA ASN A 5 -30.67 40.86 -28.82
C ASN A 5 -29.60 41.28 -27.80
N ALA A 6 -28.36 41.35 -28.29
CA ALA A 6 -27.21 42.06 -27.69
C ALA A 6 -27.52 43.57 -27.62
N THR A 7 -26.93 44.41 -26.78
CA THR A 7 -25.51 44.64 -26.46
C THR A 7 -25.53 45.66 -25.31
N ASP A 8 -24.70 45.49 -24.29
CA ASP A 8 -23.98 46.65 -23.74
C ASP A 8 -22.62 46.19 -23.21
N VAL A 9 -21.62 46.84 -23.76
CA VAL A 9 -20.19 46.67 -23.55
C VAL A 9 -19.88 47.22 -22.15
N ILE A 10 -19.60 46.34 -21.19
CA ILE A 10 -19.12 46.74 -19.86
C ILE A 10 -17.59 46.57 -19.83
N ASP A 11 -16.95 47.66 -20.29
CA ASP A 11 -15.66 48.21 -19.90
C ASP A 11 -14.74 47.29 -19.05
N GLY A 12 -13.86 46.55 -19.73
CA GLY A 12 -12.85 45.67 -19.13
C GLY A 12 -11.77 46.40 -18.28
N ASP A 13 -11.72 47.74 -18.34
CA ASP A 13 -10.70 48.52 -17.62
C ASP A 13 -11.04 48.76 -16.13
N LYS A 14 -12.31 48.72 -15.73
CA LYS A 14 -12.69 48.96 -14.32
C LYS A 14 -12.38 47.78 -13.39
N ASN A 15 -12.50 46.54 -13.86
CA ASN A 15 -12.11 45.35 -13.09
C ASN A 15 -10.59 45.20 -12.98
N GLN A 16 -9.85 45.58 -14.03
CA GLN A 16 -8.39 45.54 -14.01
C GLN A 16 -7.82 46.56 -13.00
N ALA A 17 -8.44 47.74 -12.86
CA ALA A 17 -8.02 48.75 -11.89
C ALA A 17 -8.20 48.31 -10.42
N GLU A 18 -9.26 47.55 -10.12
CA GLU A 18 -9.53 47.02 -8.77
C GLU A 18 -8.61 45.84 -8.43
N ILE A 19 -8.39 44.94 -9.39
CA ILE A 19 -7.38 43.87 -9.31
C ILE A 19 -5.97 44.45 -9.18
N ASN A 20 -5.62 45.49 -9.94
CA ASN A 20 -4.35 46.19 -9.83
C ASN A 20 -4.22 46.94 -8.50
N ARG A 21 -5.32 47.39 -7.87
CA ARG A 21 -5.32 48.00 -6.53
C ARG A 21 -5.01 47.00 -5.42
N ASP A 22 -5.55 45.78 -5.50
CA ASP A 22 -5.23 44.73 -4.53
C ASP A 22 -3.85 44.10 -4.78
N LEU A 23 -3.39 44.04 -6.03
CA LEU A 23 -2.03 43.58 -6.37
C LEU A 23 -0.94 44.61 -6.03
N SER A 24 -1.20 45.91 -6.20
CA SER A 24 -0.27 47.00 -5.82
C SER A 24 -0.12 47.18 -4.30
N ARG A 25 -1.04 46.62 -3.50
CA ARG A 25 -0.84 46.48 -2.04
C ARG A 25 0.13 45.37 -1.67
N LYS A 26 0.39 44.43 -2.58
CA LYS A 26 1.22 43.23 -2.35
C LYS A 26 2.58 43.29 -3.05
N PHE A 27 2.69 44.01 -4.17
CA PHE A 27 3.92 44.17 -4.95
C PHE A 27 4.23 45.66 -5.18
N SER A 28 5.49 46.04 -4.98
CA SER A 28 5.94 47.43 -5.19
C SER A 28 6.28 47.74 -6.64
N ASN A 29 6.50 46.70 -7.46
CA ASN A 29 6.84 46.82 -8.88
C ASN A 29 5.86 46.00 -9.72
N ILE A 30 5.41 46.57 -10.84
CA ILE A 30 4.58 45.87 -11.83
C ILE A 30 5.24 46.02 -13.20
N ILE A 31 5.55 44.90 -13.85
CA ILE A 31 6.09 44.83 -15.21
C ILE A 31 5.02 44.19 -16.10
N VAL A 32 4.67 44.84 -17.21
CA VAL A 32 3.71 44.30 -18.18
C VAL A 32 4.45 43.95 -19.46
N ILE A 33 4.41 42.67 -19.86
CA ILE A 33 4.99 42.15 -21.10
C ILE A 33 3.87 42.03 -22.14
N HIS A 34 4.07 42.71 -23.26
CA HIS A 34 3.19 42.68 -24.42
C HIS A 34 3.74 41.72 -25.48
N ASN A 35 2.87 41.26 -26.39
CA ASN A 35 3.17 40.27 -27.42
C ASN A 35 4.14 40.73 -28.53
N ASN A 36 4.66 41.96 -28.44
CA ASN A 36 5.72 42.46 -29.31
C ASN A 36 7.14 42.12 -28.80
N ILE A 37 7.26 41.60 -27.57
CA ILE A 37 8.52 41.11 -27.01
C ILE A 37 8.50 39.59 -27.11
N ASN A 38 9.39 39.02 -27.95
CA ASN A 38 9.46 37.57 -28.12
C ASN A 38 10.35 36.90 -27.06
N ASP A 39 11.58 37.40 -26.85
CA ASP A 39 12.49 36.89 -25.83
C ASP A 39 12.35 37.69 -24.53
N ILE A 40 11.99 36.99 -23.45
CA ILE A 40 11.74 37.59 -22.14
C ILE A 40 12.79 37.21 -21.09
N SER A 41 13.87 36.53 -21.50
CA SER A 41 14.92 36.01 -20.60
C SER A 41 15.48 37.10 -19.67
N ASP A 42 15.86 38.24 -20.23
CA ASP A 42 16.45 39.34 -19.48
C ASP A 42 15.46 39.99 -18.51
N ILE A 43 14.18 40.07 -18.88
CA ILE A 43 13.13 40.62 -18.02
C ILE A 43 12.95 39.70 -16.80
N LEU A 44 12.83 38.39 -17.03
CA LEU A 44 12.65 37.42 -15.96
C LEU A 44 13.85 37.35 -15.02
N ASN A 45 15.08 37.39 -15.56
CA ASN A 45 16.32 37.34 -14.76
C ASN A 45 16.54 38.62 -13.95
N ASN A 46 16.20 39.79 -14.50
CA ASN A 46 16.56 41.07 -13.89
C ASN A 46 15.43 41.75 -13.10
N ALA A 47 14.21 41.22 -13.11
CA ALA A 47 13.09 41.73 -12.28
C ALA A 47 13.52 41.88 -10.81
N PRO A 48 13.29 43.03 -10.13
CA PRO A 48 13.68 43.21 -8.73
C PRO A 48 12.77 42.43 -7.78
N SER A 49 13.10 42.37 -6.48
CA SER A 49 12.19 41.82 -5.46
C SER A 49 10.86 42.58 -5.41
N ASN A 50 9.82 41.94 -4.88
CA ASN A 50 8.46 42.50 -4.78
C ASN A 50 7.91 42.94 -6.15
N THR A 51 8.05 42.08 -7.16
CA THR A 51 7.62 42.35 -8.54
C THR A 51 6.52 41.39 -8.98
N LEU A 52 5.47 41.96 -9.56
CA LEU A 52 4.51 41.24 -10.38
C LEU A 52 4.86 41.40 -11.86
N ILE A 53 5.11 40.30 -12.56
CA ILE A 53 5.34 40.28 -14.01
C ILE A 53 4.08 39.77 -14.70
N GLN A 54 3.30 40.68 -15.28
CA GLN A 54 2.08 40.36 -16.02
C GLN A 54 2.42 40.10 -17.49
N ILE A 55 2.05 38.93 -18.01
CA ILE A 55 2.32 38.54 -19.40
C ILE A 55 1.00 38.45 -20.16
N ARG A 56 0.85 39.23 -21.22
CA ARG A 56 -0.32 39.17 -22.11
C ARG A 56 -0.30 37.91 -22.98
N ASP A 57 -1.46 37.48 -23.47
CA ASP A 57 -1.56 36.31 -24.35
C ASP A 57 -0.60 36.44 -25.55
N GLY A 58 0.15 35.38 -25.83
CA GLY A 58 1.23 35.39 -26.81
C GLY A 58 2.16 34.18 -26.70
N ASN A 59 3.10 34.09 -27.64
CA ASN A 59 4.17 33.10 -27.64
C ASN A 59 5.50 33.80 -27.35
N TYR A 60 6.21 33.32 -26.34
CA TYR A 60 7.44 33.88 -25.82
C TYR A 60 8.53 32.83 -25.79
N THR A 61 9.78 33.26 -25.77
CA THR A 61 10.94 32.41 -25.55
C THR A 61 11.70 32.87 -24.31
N ALA A 62 12.28 31.93 -23.58
CA ALA A 62 13.19 32.23 -22.49
C ALA A 62 14.31 31.20 -22.42
N SER A 63 15.48 31.60 -21.94
CA SER A 63 16.63 30.71 -21.75
C SER A 63 17.37 31.05 -20.46
N GLY A 64 17.71 30.03 -19.65
CA GLY A 64 18.56 30.25 -18.48
C GLY A 64 17.96 31.08 -17.35
N VAL A 65 16.65 30.97 -17.12
CA VAL A 65 15.96 31.83 -16.14
C VAL A 65 16.33 31.41 -14.72
N LYS A 66 16.82 32.36 -13.91
CA LYS A 66 17.17 32.19 -12.49
C LYS A 66 16.54 33.34 -11.69
N ILE A 67 15.57 33.01 -10.84
CA ILE A 67 14.91 33.96 -9.97
C ILE A 67 15.34 33.70 -8.53
N GLU A 68 16.32 34.46 -8.08
CA GLU A 68 16.92 34.39 -6.75
C GLU A 68 16.58 35.67 -5.95
N LYS A 69 15.28 35.98 -5.88
CA LYS A 69 14.73 37.24 -5.32
C LYS A 69 13.37 36.99 -4.67
N ASP A 70 13.06 37.70 -3.60
CA ASP A 70 11.79 37.54 -2.88
C ASP A 70 10.61 38.19 -3.61
N ASN A 71 9.44 37.58 -3.44
CA ASN A 71 8.14 38.08 -3.88
C ASN A 71 8.13 38.43 -5.37
N VAL A 72 8.51 37.47 -6.22
CA VAL A 72 8.43 37.60 -7.68
C VAL A 72 7.38 36.64 -8.21
N LEU A 73 6.30 37.17 -8.79
CA LEU A 73 5.23 36.39 -9.39
C LEU A 73 5.16 36.62 -10.90
N ILE A 74 5.28 35.55 -11.68
CA ILE A 74 5.00 35.55 -13.12
C ILE A 74 3.53 35.20 -13.30
N GLN A 75 2.73 36.14 -13.78
CA GLN A 75 1.29 35.96 -13.96
C GLN A 75 0.92 36.12 -15.43
N GLY A 76 0.48 35.02 -16.06
CA GLY A 76 -0.09 35.06 -17.40
C GLY A 76 -1.53 35.56 -17.39
N GLN A 77 -1.94 36.24 -18.47
CA GLN A 77 -3.32 36.65 -18.70
C GLN A 77 -4.27 35.44 -18.77
N SER A 78 -3.80 34.33 -19.34
CA SER A 78 -4.51 33.05 -19.36
C SER A 78 -3.54 31.88 -19.52
N ILE A 79 -3.86 30.76 -18.87
CA ILE A 79 -2.99 29.57 -18.86
C ILE A 79 -2.74 28.99 -20.26
N ASP A 80 -3.72 29.05 -21.15
CA ASP A 80 -3.61 28.54 -22.53
C ASP A 80 -3.19 29.61 -23.54
N GLY A 81 -3.35 30.91 -23.21
CA GLY A 81 -2.99 32.02 -24.08
C GLY A 81 -1.53 32.47 -23.93
N VAL A 82 -0.91 32.31 -22.75
CA VAL A 82 0.51 32.61 -22.53
C VAL A 82 1.34 31.34 -22.64
N LYS A 83 2.19 31.28 -23.68
CA LYS A 83 3.10 30.15 -23.93
C LYS A 83 4.54 30.61 -23.91
N ILE A 84 5.35 30.06 -23.01
CA ILE A 84 6.78 30.37 -22.90
C ILE A 84 7.57 29.13 -23.28
N ALA A 85 8.22 29.14 -24.44
CA ALA A 85 9.18 28.13 -24.84
C ALA A 85 10.50 28.35 -24.12
N VAL A 86 10.89 27.42 -23.26
CA VAL A 86 12.08 27.54 -22.41
C VAL A 86 13.16 26.57 -22.86
N SER A 87 14.36 27.08 -23.11
CA SER A 87 15.56 26.28 -23.37
C SER A 87 16.60 26.44 -22.26
N ALA A 88 17.54 25.50 -22.18
CA ALA A 88 18.64 25.59 -21.24
C ALA A 88 19.66 26.67 -21.66
N ASP A 89 20.28 27.34 -20.67
CA ASP A 89 21.52 28.10 -20.88
C ASP A 89 22.75 27.19 -21.00
N SER A 90 23.92 27.80 -21.19
CA SER A 90 25.22 27.10 -21.21
C SER A 90 25.55 26.37 -19.90
N SER A 91 24.86 26.69 -18.79
CA SER A 91 24.99 25.99 -17.50
C SER A 91 24.00 24.83 -17.36
N GLY A 92 23.19 24.56 -18.40
CA GLY A 92 22.18 23.51 -18.40
C GLY A 92 20.90 23.85 -17.62
N ILE A 93 20.70 25.13 -17.25
CA ILE A 93 19.55 25.59 -16.47
C ILE A 93 18.45 26.09 -17.41
N PHE A 94 17.23 25.59 -17.23
CA PHE A 94 16.04 26.02 -17.95
C PHE A 94 15.35 27.17 -17.22
N MET A 95 14.58 26.85 -16.16
CA MET A 95 14.12 27.82 -15.16
C MET A 95 14.39 27.30 -13.75
N ARG A 96 14.96 28.15 -12.92
CA ARG A 96 15.17 27.91 -11.50
C ARG A 96 14.61 29.06 -10.66
N PHE A 97 13.85 28.70 -9.66
CA PHE A 97 13.36 29.58 -8.60
C PHE A 97 14.10 29.23 -7.31
N GLY A 98 14.77 30.23 -6.74
CA GLY A 98 15.64 30.08 -5.60
C GLY A 98 17.01 29.47 -5.92
N LYS A 99 17.77 29.16 -4.86
CA LYS A 99 19.18 28.76 -4.94
C LYS A 99 19.38 27.39 -4.33
N ARG A 100 20.16 26.55 -5.02
CA ARG A 100 20.55 25.22 -4.51
C ARG A 100 21.40 25.39 -3.25
N GLY A 101 21.16 24.55 -2.24
CA GLY A 101 21.96 24.52 -1.00
C GLY A 101 23.42 24.11 -1.21
N PRO A 102 24.26 24.21 -0.17
CA PRO A 102 25.65 23.78 -0.23
C PRO A 102 25.76 22.29 -0.55
N SER A 103 26.89 21.85 -1.10
CA SER A 103 27.14 20.42 -1.33
C SER A 103 27.10 19.59 -0.04
N THR A 104 27.37 20.20 1.11
CA THR A 104 27.30 19.57 2.44
C THR A 104 25.87 19.21 2.86
N ASP A 105 24.84 19.81 2.26
CA ASP A 105 23.46 19.38 2.51
C ASP A 105 23.18 18.01 1.88
N TYR A 106 24.08 17.49 1.04
CA TYR A 106 23.87 16.32 0.21
C TYR A 106 25.04 15.32 0.31
N HIS A 107 24.70 14.04 0.21
CA HIS A 107 25.61 12.95 -0.15
C HIS A 107 25.98 13.02 -1.63
N ASN A 108 27.00 12.26 -2.02
CA ASN A 108 27.46 12.16 -3.42
C ASN A 108 26.40 11.62 -4.40
N ASP A 109 25.36 10.95 -3.90
CA ASP A 109 24.20 10.47 -4.66
C ASP A 109 23.03 11.49 -4.72
N ASN A 110 23.24 12.72 -4.23
CA ASN A 110 22.26 13.79 -4.07
C ASN A 110 21.11 13.49 -3.07
N LEU A 111 21.28 12.54 -2.15
CA LEU A 111 20.41 12.40 -0.99
C LEU A 111 20.82 13.39 0.12
N PRO A 112 19.89 13.99 0.87
CA PRO A 112 20.25 14.81 2.03
C PRO A 112 21.13 14.07 3.02
N GLN A 113 22.10 14.78 3.60
CA GLN A 113 23.04 14.17 4.54
C GLN A 113 22.34 13.82 5.87
N TYR A 114 21.95 12.55 6.04
CA TYR A 114 21.44 11.99 7.30
C TYR A 114 22.58 11.68 8.27
N ASN A 115 22.70 12.44 9.36
CA ASN A 115 23.60 12.12 10.47
C ASN A 115 22.85 11.61 11.72
N GLY A 116 21.51 11.59 11.68
CA GLY A 116 20.60 11.18 12.75
C GLY A 116 20.49 12.16 13.93
N THR A 117 21.11 13.34 13.87
CA THR A 117 20.90 14.37 14.90
C THR A 117 19.78 15.34 14.56
N ILE A 118 19.09 15.13 13.44
CA ILE A 118 18.11 16.04 12.86
C ILE A 118 16.75 15.34 12.82
N ASP A 119 15.73 15.98 13.36
CA ASP A 119 14.33 15.63 13.17
C ASP A 119 13.87 16.17 11.82
N TYR A 120 13.91 15.30 10.81
CA TYR A 120 13.46 15.67 9.47
C TYR A 120 11.94 15.80 9.35
N TRP A 121 11.14 15.55 10.38
CA TRP A 121 9.74 15.96 10.39
C TRP A 121 9.54 17.37 10.96
N ASP A 122 10.55 17.92 11.63
CA ASP A 122 10.58 19.32 12.05
C ASP A 122 10.90 20.23 10.86
N GLU A 123 10.03 21.21 10.68
CA GLU A 123 10.18 22.24 9.67
C GLU A 123 11.41 23.14 9.92
N LEU A 124 11.86 23.27 11.16
CA LEU A 124 12.95 24.19 11.51
C LEU A 124 14.34 23.59 11.29
N GLU A 125 14.44 22.27 11.19
CA GLU A 125 15.73 21.59 11.13
C GLU A 125 16.15 21.21 9.70
N TYR A 126 15.26 21.31 8.71
CA TYR A 126 15.61 21.01 7.31
C TYR A 126 16.22 22.21 6.57
N SER A 127 17.46 22.03 6.08
CA SER A 127 18.21 23.01 5.26
C SER A 127 18.10 24.47 5.80
N PRO A 128 18.70 24.76 6.97
CA PRO A 128 18.63 26.07 7.62
C PRO A 128 19.23 27.17 6.73
N ALA A 129 18.59 28.34 6.71
CA ALA A 129 19.03 29.47 5.89
C ALA A 129 20.41 29.99 6.36
N THR A 130 21.29 30.26 5.41
CA THR A 130 22.56 30.96 5.66
C THR A 130 22.69 32.15 4.73
N THR A 131 23.66 33.03 4.98
CA THR A 131 23.95 34.18 4.10
C THR A 131 24.23 33.74 2.66
N ASP A 132 24.97 32.63 2.49
CA ASP A 132 25.34 32.11 1.17
C ASP A 132 24.24 31.29 0.51
N TYR A 133 23.33 30.74 1.32
CA TYR A 133 22.23 29.88 0.88
C TYR A 133 20.92 30.30 1.55
N PRO A 134 20.37 31.47 1.14
CA PRO A 134 19.14 31.99 1.70
C PRO A 134 17.94 31.14 1.29
N ARG A 135 16.87 31.26 2.07
CA ARG A 135 15.54 30.77 1.69
C ARG A 135 14.74 31.94 1.15
N TYR A 136 14.35 31.84 -0.12
CA TYR A 136 13.55 32.89 -0.76
C TYR A 136 12.07 32.70 -0.44
N THR A 137 11.28 33.75 -0.53
CA THR A 137 9.85 33.71 -0.20
C THR A 137 8.99 34.24 -1.34
N GLY A 138 7.82 33.64 -1.55
CA GLY A 138 6.77 34.19 -2.41
C GLY A 138 7.10 34.21 -3.90
N ILE A 139 7.95 33.30 -4.38
CA ILE A 139 8.29 33.17 -5.80
C ILE A 139 7.30 32.23 -6.49
N GLY A 140 6.80 32.57 -7.68
CA GLY A 140 5.97 31.62 -8.41
C GLY A 140 5.57 31.95 -9.84
N ILE A 141 4.85 30.99 -10.41
CA ILE A 141 4.22 31.07 -11.73
C ILE A 141 2.71 30.87 -11.54
N ASP A 142 1.92 31.72 -12.17
CA ASP A 142 0.48 31.63 -12.19
C ASP A 142 -0.07 31.82 -13.61
N SER A 143 -0.93 30.89 -14.04
CA SER A 143 -1.64 30.95 -15.33
C SER A 143 -0.72 31.04 -16.56
N VAL A 144 0.27 30.15 -16.67
CA VAL A 144 1.20 30.08 -17.82
C VAL A 144 1.34 28.65 -18.36
N THR A 145 1.46 28.49 -19.68
CA THR A 145 1.97 27.26 -20.30
C THR A 145 3.48 27.38 -20.55
N ILE A 146 4.27 26.52 -19.91
CA ILE A 146 5.71 26.36 -20.14
C ILE A 146 5.94 25.23 -21.15
N ILE A 147 6.74 25.49 -22.19
CA ILE A 147 7.09 24.49 -23.20
C ILE A 147 8.61 24.26 -23.15
N LEU A 148 9.04 23.16 -22.54
CA LEU A 148 10.45 22.82 -22.41
C LEU A 148 11.03 22.36 -23.76
N SER A 149 12.14 22.98 -24.17
CA SER A 149 12.75 22.86 -25.50
C SER A 149 14.21 22.42 -25.48
N ASN A 150 14.59 21.53 -26.39
CA ASN A 150 15.98 21.11 -26.62
C ASN A 150 16.75 21.99 -27.63
N SER A 151 16.19 23.13 -28.03
CA SER A 151 16.74 23.99 -29.09
C SER A 151 18.17 24.50 -28.83
N ASN A 152 18.60 24.59 -27.56
CA ASN A 152 19.95 25.02 -27.18
C ASN A 152 20.84 23.86 -26.69
N GLY A 153 20.45 22.60 -26.93
CA GLY A 153 21.19 21.39 -26.53
C GLY A 153 20.44 20.49 -25.54
N ILE A 154 21.10 19.40 -25.12
CA ILE A 154 20.60 18.52 -24.06
C ILE A 154 20.74 19.28 -22.74
N GLY A 155 19.64 19.87 -22.29
CA GLY A 155 19.62 20.59 -21.02
C GLY A 155 19.81 19.64 -19.84
N GLY A 156 20.15 20.23 -18.68
CA GLY A 156 20.57 19.48 -17.49
C GLY A 156 19.48 18.59 -16.88
N ASN A 157 19.74 18.13 -15.65
CA ASN A 157 18.91 17.13 -14.99
C ASN A 157 17.43 17.56 -14.76
N THR A 158 17.02 18.83 -14.84
CA THR A 158 15.63 19.24 -14.55
C THR A 158 15.15 20.46 -15.35
N GLY A 159 13.87 20.45 -15.78
CA GLY A 159 13.24 21.53 -16.55
C GLY A 159 12.77 22.72 -15.72
N LEU A 160 11.97 22.48 -14.68
CA LEU A 160 11.54 23.52 -13.73
C LEU A 160 11.98 23.15 -12.32
N ASP A 161 12.79 24.02 -11.71
CA ASP A 161 13.38 23.79 -10.39
C ASP A 161 12.89 24.83 -9.38
N PHE A 162 12.31 24.39 -8.27
CA PHE A 162 12.11 25.19 -7.07
C PHE A 162 13.05 24.70 -5.97
N TYR A 163 13.87 25.60 -5.44
CA TYR A 163 14.86 25.30 -4.41
C TYR A 163 14.77 26.28 -3.26
N ARG A 164 14.53 25.74 -2.05
CA ARG A 164 14.56 26.52 -0.81
C ARG A 164 13.63 27.73 -0.86
N VAL A 165 12.44 27.54 -1.42
CA VAL A 165 11.42 28.58 -1.55
C VAL A 165 10.30 28.36 -0.53
N ASN A 166 10.01 29.39 0.25
CA ASN A 166 8.84 29.47 1.10
C ASN A 166 7.67 30.08 0.32
N ASP A 167 6.48 29.53 0.52
CA ASP A 167 5.24 29.93 -0.11
C ASP A 167 5.28 29.98 -1.65
N PRO A 168 5.90 29.01 -2.36
CA PRO A 168 5.96 29.04 -3.81
C PRO A 168 4.58 28.83 -4.43
N ILE A 169 4.36 29.46 -5.59
CA ILE A 169 3.15 29.29 -6.39
C ILE A 169 3.50 28.60 -7.70
N LEU A 170 2.78 27.53 -8.05
CA LEU A 170 2.91 26.87 -9.35
C LEU A 170 1.54 26.52 -9.91
N ASN A 171 0.94 27.43 -10.66
CA ASN A 171 -0.24 27.17 -11.46
C ASN A 171 0.13 27.21 -12.94
N ALA A 172 0.36 26.04 -13.55
CA ALA A 172 0.94 25.99 -14.89
C ALA A 172 0.55 24.73 -15.66
N LYS A 173 0.69 24.82 -16.99
CA LYS A 173 0.81 23.65 -17.87
C LYS A 173 2.26 23.49 -18.28
N VAL A 174 2.83 22.30 -18.19
CA VAL A 174 4.21 22.01 -18.58
C VAL A 174 4.18 21.02 -19.74
N ARG A 175 4.73 21.43 -20.87
CA ARG A 175 4.75 20.69 -22.14
C ARG A 175 6.17 20.57 -22.68
N TRP A 176 6.32 19.84 -23.78
CA TRP A 176 7.61 19.53 -24.39
C TRP A 176 7.58 19.84 -25.88
N THR A 177 8.64 20.44 -26.45
CA THR A 177 8.75 20.57 -27.92
C THR A 177 9.06 19.24 -28.59
N SER A 178 9.73 18.34 -27.88
CA SER A 178 10.03 16.97 -28.28
C SER A 178 10.25 16.08 -27.05
N LYS A 179 10.17 14.75 -27.21
CA LYS A 179 10.49 13.80 -26.14
C LYS A 179 12.02 13.63 -26.04
N PHE A 180 12.71 14.52 -25.34
CA PHE A 180 14.16 14.40 -25.06
C PHE A 180 14.42 13.97 -23.61
N VAL A 181 15.63 13.46 -23.35
CA VAL A 181 16.02 12.87 -22.06
C VAL A 181 16.10 13.95 -20.98
N PHE A 182 15.43 13.69 -19.85
CA PHE A 182 15.46 14.53 -18.66
C PHE A 182 15.68 13.68 -17.40
N GLY A 183 16.29 14.27 -16.37
CA GLY A 183 16.18 13.72 -15.03
C GLY A 183 14.74 13.90 -14.53
N ASN A 184 14.32 15.15 -14.33
CA ASN A 184 13.00 15.52 -13.82
C ASN A 184 12.32 16.56 -14.73
N GLY A 185 11.00 16.49 -14.90
CA GLY A 185 10.24 17.59 -15.50
C GLY A 185 10.17 18.79 -14.57
N VAL A 186 9.53 18.59 -13.42
CA VAL A 186 9.42 19.56 -12.33
C VAL A 186 10.03 18.98 -11.07
N ARG A 187 10.84 19.77 -10.37
CA ARG A 187 11.36 19.43 -9.04
C ARG A 187 11.06 20.55 -8.06
N VAL A 188 10.52 20.16 -6.92
CA VAL A 188 10.33 21.02 -5.76
C VAL A 188 11.18 20.46 -4.63
N HIS A 189 12.13 21.24 -4.13
CA HIS A 189 13.14 20.75 -3.19
C HIS A 189 13.35 21.73 -2.04
N PHE A 190 13.23 21.24 -0.80
CA PHE A 190 13.34 22.06 0.41
C PHE A 190 12.40 23.25 0.41
N CYS A 191 11.22 23.11 -0.19
CA CYS A 191 10.23 24.17 -0.24
C CYS A 191 9.22 24.03 0.90
N LYS A 192 8.61 25.16 1.25
CA LYS A 192 7.61 25.24 2.32
C LYS A 192 6.32 25.87 1.78
N ASN A 193 5.15 25.39 2.20
CA ASN A 193 3.85 26.05 1.98
C ASN A 193 3.51 26.28 0.49
N MET A 194 3.85 25.31 -0.37
CA MET A 194 3.58 25.40 -1.80
C MET A 194 2.07 25.46 -2.05
N ARG A 195 1.65 26.39 -2.91
CA ARG A 195 0.27 26.49 -3.42
C ARG A 195 0.24 26.20 -4.91
N SER A 196 -0.67 25.31 -5.32
CA SER A 196 -0.81 24.92 -6.72
C SER A 196 -2.25 24.49 -7.00
N GLU A 197 -3.09 25.44 -7.41
CA GLU A 197 -4.49 25.19 -7.72
C GLU A 197 -4.66 24.31 -8.97
N LEU A 198 -3.78 24.48 -9.96
CA LEU A 198 -3.79 23.71 -11.20
C LEU A 198 -2.38 23.42 -11.69
N LEU A 199 -2.03 22.15 -11.83
CA LEU A 199 -0.79 21.72 -12.48
C LEU A 199 -1.11 20.61 -13.48
N GLU A 200 -0.78 20.84 -14.75
CA GLU A 200 -0.86 19.80 -15.78
C GLU A 200 0.53 19.61 -16.40
N ILE A 201 1.03 18.39 -16.46
CA ILE A 201 2.32 18.08 -17.09
C ILE A 201 2.08 17.00 -18.14
N ASP A 202 2.46 17.25 -19.39
CA ASP A 202 2.31 16.30 -20.50
C ASP A 202 3.23 15.07 -20.34
N ASP A 203 2.89 13.97 -21.03
CA ASP A 203 3.71 12.77 -21.09
C ASP A 203 5.14 13.06 -21.61
N ASN A 204 6.16 12.62 -20.88
CA ASN A 204 7.53 12.52 -21.36
C ASN A 204 8.21 11.25 -20.84
N GLU A 205 8.10 10.18 -21.62
CA GLU A 205 8.67 8.86 -21.32
C GLU A 205 10.20 8.82 -21.31
N ASN A 206 10.87 9.91 -21.68
CA ASN A 206 12.33 10.04 -21.59
C ASN A 206 12.78 10.82 -20.32
N SER A 207 11.84 11.31 -19.51
CA SER A 207 12.13 11.87 -18.18
C SER A 207 12.19 10.75 -17.14
N THR A 208 13.14 10.77 -16.21
CA THR A 208 13.17 9.75 -15.13
C THR A 208 11.91 9.89 -14.27
N TYR A 209 11.64 11.12 -13.83
CA TYR A 209 10.45 11.53 -13.11
C TYR A 209 9.75 12.66 -13.86
N THR A 210 8.43 12.60 -14.05
CA THR A 210 7.70 13.77 -14.58
C THR A 210 7.70 14.88 -13.52
N MET A 211 7.44 14.52 -12.26
CA MET A 211 7.52 15.41 -11.11
C MET A 211 8.16 14.73 -9.90
N ILE A 212 8.95 15.50 -9.15
CA ILE A 212 9.44 15.09 -7.83
C ILE A 212 9.21 16.22 -6.81
N TYR A 213 8.48 15.89 -5.75
CA TYR A 213 8.28 16.73 -4.57
C TYR A 213 9.15 16.19 -3.44
N TYR A 214 10.27 16.85 -3.21
CA TYR A 214 11.40 16.31 -2.47
C TYR A 214 11.65 17.11 -1.20
N TRP A 215 11.59 16.44 -0.05
CA TRP A 215 12.00 17.03 1.23
C TRP A 215 11.37 18.40 1.46
N SER A 216 10.06 18.45 1.38
CA SER A 216 9.29 19.69 1.33
C SER A 216 8.04 19.58 2.20
N TYR A 217 7.58 20.72 2.70
CA TYR A 217 6.59 20.82 3.77
C TYR A 217 5.42 21.68 3.32
N GLY A 218 4.21 21.32 3.72
CA GLY A 218 3.03 22.13 3.49
C GLY A 218 2.70 22.25 2.00
N LEU A 219 2.27 21.17 1.36
CA LEU A 219 1.69 21.25 0.02
C LEU A 219 0.19 21.53 0.13
N ASN A 220 -0.32 22.53 -0.58
CA ASN A 220 -1.75 22.73 -0.79
C ASN A 220 -2.04 22.79 -2.29
N ALA A 221 -2.52 21.67 -2.83
CA ALA A 221 -2.79 21.50 -4.24
C ALA A 221 -4.27 21.29 -4.56
N GLY A 222 -4.72 21.90 -5.65
CA GLY A 222 -6.03 21.69 -6.24
C GLY A 222 -6.03 20.47 -7.16
N THR A 223 -5.98 20.72 -8.47
CA THR A 223 -6.05 19.69 -9.53
C THR A 223 -4.69 19.47 -10.15
N TRP A 224 -4.10 18.30 -9.94
CA TRP A 224 -2.85 17.89 -10.54
C TRP A 224 -3.10 16.76 -11.55
N LYS A 225 -2.60 16.93 -12.78
CA LYS A 225 -2.61 15.91 -13.84
C LYS A 225 -1.21 15.71 -14.35
N ILE A 226 -0.59 14.60 -13.98
CA ILE A 226 0.82 14.33 -14.23
C ILE A 226 0.95 13.20 -15.25
N GLY A 227 1.49 13.54 -16.42
CA GLY A 227 1.78 12.62 -17.49
C GLY A 227 2.89 11.62 -17.18
N LYS A 228 3.06 10.64 -18.07
CA LYS A 228 3.96 9.49 -17.93
C LYS A 228 5.43 9.91 -17.92
N GLY A 229 6.14 9.45 -16.88
CA GLY A 229 7.60 9.41 -16.83
C GLY A 229 8.14 8.05 -17.27
N ASN A 230 9.47 7.91 -17.33
CA ASN A 230 10.15 6.66 -17.63
C ASN A 230 10.08 5.67 -16.47
N ILE A 231 10.28 6.14 -15.24
CA ILE A 231 10.21 5.32 -14.02
C ILE A 231 8.93 5.64 -13.25
N LEU A 232 8.68 6.92 -13.02
CA LEU A 232 7.61 7.37 -12.13
C LEU A 232 7.02 8.70 -12.61
N SER A 233 5.71 8.86 -12.52
CA SER A 233 5.05 10.12 -12.87
C SER A 233 5.27 11.15 -11.76
N ILE A 234 4.94 10.81 -10.51
CA ILE A 234 5.16 11.70 -9.37
C ILE A 234 5.74 10.98 -8.14
N ASP A 235 6.85 11.52 -7.63
CA ASP A 235 7.48 11.05 -6.39
C ASP A 235 7.34 12.08 -5.26
N PHE A 236 6.59 11.73 -4.21
CA PHE A 236 6.60 12.42 -2.92
C PHE A 236 7.69 11.81 -2.07
N LYS A 237 8.89 12.35 -2.19
CA LYS A 237 10.07 11.82 -1.54
C LYS A 237 10.33 12.64 -0.27
N HIS A 238 9.80 12.16 0.86
CA HIS A 238 9.75 12.88 2.13
C HIS A 238 8.89 14.16 2.06
N SER A 239 7.60 13.97 1.80
CA SER A 239 6.58 15.02 1.84
C SER A 239 5.95 15.11 3.23
N VAL A 240 5.88 16.32 3.79
CA VAL A 240 5.35 16.56 5.13
C VAL A 240 4.14 17.49 5.06
N ASN A 241 3.02 17.13 5.69
CA ASN A 241 1.80 17.94 5.76
C ASN A 241 1.28 18.36 4.38
N GLY A 242 1.14 17.39 3.47
CA GLY A 242 0.64 17.62 2.11
C GLY A 242 -0.88 17.42 2.00
N TYR A 243 -1.53 18.28 1.23
CA TYR A 243 -2.93 18.15 0.83
C TYR A 243 -3.07 18.32 -0.68
N ILE A 244 -3.78 17.39 -1.32
CA ILE A 244 -4.12 17.46 -2.75
C ILE A 244 -5.61 17.11 -2.93
N LYS A 245 -6.36 17.99 -3.58
CA LYS A 245 -7.79 17.75 -3.84
C LYS A 245 -8.03 16.72 -4.94
N TYR A 246 -7.26 16.75 -6.02
CA TYR A 246 -7.38 15.80 -7.13
C TYR A 246 -6.01 15.54 -7.75
N LEU A 247 -5.59 14.28 -7.75
CA LEU A 247 -4.34 13.82 -8.37
C LEU A 247 -4.64 12.75 -9.42
N GLU A 248 -4.33 13.06 -10.67
CA GLU A 248 -4.34 12.13 -11.78
C GLU A 248 -2.92 11.88 -12.26
N ALA A 249 -2.51 10.62 -12.35
CA ALA A 249 -1.19 10.23 -12.79
C ALA A 249 -1.26 8.99 -13.68
N SER A 250 -0.42 8.96 -14.71
CA SER A 250 -0.35 7.81 -15.63
C SER A 250 1.08 7.31 -15.74
N ALA A 251 1.30 5.99 -15.80
CA ALA A 251 2.62 5.42 -16.09
C ALA A 251 2.62 4.63 -17.42
N ARG A 252 3.76 4.01 -17.75
CA ARG A 252 3.96 3.31 -19.04
C ARG A 252 3.30 1.92 -19.12
N GLY A 253 2.81 1.38 -18.01
CA GLY A 253 2.16 0.07 -17.96
C GLY A 253 3.12 -1.12 -18.00
N ALA A 254 4.41 -0.90 -17.74
CA ALA A 254 5.43 -1.95 -17.60
C ALA A 254 5.70 -2.25 -16.11
N VAL A 255 6.24 -3.44 -15.82
CA VAL A 255 6.62 -3.83 -14.44
C VAL A 255 7.72 -2.90 -13.94
N GLY A 256 7.56 -2.39 -12.72
CA GLY A 256 8.49 -1.44 -12.09
C GLY A 256 8.24 0.03 -12.45
N ASN A 257 7.19 0.32 -13.24
CA ASN A 257 6.77 1.68 -13.53
C ASN A 257 5.60 2.09 -12.65
N SER A 258 5.83 3.11 -11.83
CA SER A 258 4.85 3.60 -10.87
C SER A 258 4.17 4.88 -11.34
N ALA A 259 2.92 5.09 -10.94
CA ALA A 259 2.23 6.35 -11.19
C ALA A 259 2.54 7.34 -10.07
N ILE A 260 2.37 6.90 -8.82
CA ILE A 260 2.48 7.75 -7.63
C ILE A 260 3.27 7.01 -6.56
N ASN A 261 4.24 7.69 -5.96
CA ASN A 261 4.95 7.17 -4.80
C ASN A 261 4.87 8.18 -3.64
N PHE A 262 4.48 7.70 -2.45
CA PHE A 262 4.70 8.36 -1.17
C PHE A 262 5.86 7.64 -0.49
N GLY A 263 7.07 8.21 -0.60
CA GLY A 263 8.34 7.58 -0.22
C GLY A 263 9.06 8.22 0.95
N TYR A 264 10.18 7.59 1.36
CA TYR A 264 11.24 8.18 2.20
C TYR A 264 10.73 8.82 3.51
N GLY A 265 9.81 8.16 4.21
CA GLY A 265 9.33 8.62 5.52
C GLY A 265 8.41 9.84 5.47
N SER A 266 7.68 10.03 4.37
CA SER A 266 6.62 11.06 4.27
C SER A 266 5.62 10.95 5.44
N ILE A 267 5.06 12.09 5.87
CA ILE A 267 4.07 12.15 6.96
C ILE A 267 2.93 13.13 6.65
N ASN A 268 1.72 12.80 7.14
CA ASN A 268 0.54 13.67 7.09
C ASN A 268 0.19 14.12 5.67
N ASN A 269 0.04 13.16 4.76
CA ASN A 269 -0.34 13.45 3.37
C ASN A 269 -1.79 13.02 3.12
N ILE A 270 -2.62 13.95 2.70
CA ILE A 270 -4.04 13.73 2.43
C ILE A 270 -4.31 13.98 0.94
N VAL A 271 -4.94 13.01 0.29
CA VAL A 271 -5.42 13.16 -1.09
C VAL A 271 -6.91 12.82 -1.14
N ASP A 272 -7.73 13.79 -1.56
CA ASP A 272 -9.18 13.59 -1.63
C ASP A 272 -9.53 12.61 -2.77
N LYS A 273 -8.90 12.75 -3.94
CA LYS A 273 -9.13 11.83 -5.06
C LYS A 273 -7.87 11.52 -5.84
N ILE A 274 -7.61 10.22 -6.03
CA ILE A 274 -6.53 9.69 -6.86
C ILE A 274 -7.11 8.95 -8.07
N LEU A 275 -6.58 9.25 -9.26
CA LEU A 275 -6.77 8.48 -10.49
C LEU A 275 -5.39 8.06 -11.02
N ALA A 276 -5.03 6.79 -10.81
CA ALA A 276 -3.81 6.20 -11.34
C ALA A 276 -4.12 5.26 -12.51
N THR A 277 -3.49 5.48 -13.67
CA THR A 277 -3.67 4.61 -14.85
C THR A 277 -2.34 4.02 -15.33
N ASN A 278 -2.36 2.73 -15.70
CA ASN A 278 -1.18 2.00 -16.18
C ASN A 278 0.05 2.09 -15.27
N GLY A 279 -0.15 2.31 -13.97
CA GLY A 279 0.90 2.39 -12.96
C GLY A 279 0.32 2.17 -11.58
N ASP A 280 1.18 1.74 -10.66
CA ASP A 280 0.81 1.49 -9.27
C ASP A 280 0.86 2.77 -8.42
N VAL A 281 0.23 2.70 -7.24
CA VAL A 281 0.41 3.66 -6.15
C VAL A 281 1.19 2.95 -5.05
N THR A 282 2.34 3.49 -4.68
CA THR A 282 3.18 2.91 -3.62
C THR A 282 3.25 3.86 -2.42
N VAL A 283 3.09 3.29 -1.22
CA VAL A 283 3.41 3.95 0.06
C VAL A 283 4.56 3.18 0.69
N LYS A 284 5.74 3.81 0.75
CA LYS A 284 6.96 3.17 1.23
C LYS A 284 7.81 4.04 2.16
N ALA A 285 8.48 3.37 3.09
CA ALA A 285 9.65 3.93 3.76
C ALA A 285 10.94 3.50 3.04
N SER A 286 11.94 4.38 3.02
CA SER A 286 13.28 4.03 2.54
C SER A 286 14.13 3.48 3.69
N VAL A 287 15.37 3.04 3.45
CA VAL A 287 16.22 2.48 4.53
C VAL A 287 16.64 3.52 5.58
N GLU A 288 16.60 4.80 5.21
CA GLU A 288 16.90 5.94 6.08
C GLU A 288 15.76 6.27 7.04
N PHE A 289 14.53 5.84 6.73
CA PHE A 289 13.35 6.10 7.53
C PHE A 289 12.67 4.80 7.91
N ASP A 290 12.42 4.56 9.19
CA ASP A 290 11.87 3.27 9.61
C ASP A 290 10.44 3.06 9.07
N VAL A 291 9.60 4.10 9.04
CA VAL A 291 8.24 4.04 8.48
C VAL A 291 7.81 5.33 7.75
N ASN A 292 6.88 5.17 6.81
CA ASN A 292 6.03 6.22 6.26
C ASN A 292 4.73 6.31 7.08
N ARG A 293 4.17 7.51 7.34
CA ARG A 293 3.08 7.66 8.33
C ARG A 293 1.94 8.56 7.88
N SER A 294 0.75 8.32 8.40
CA SER A 294 -0.38 9.26 8.30
C SER A 294 -0.68 9.67 6.86
N VAL A 295 -0.89 8.66 6.01
CA VAL A 295 -1.23 8.84 4.59
C VAL A 295 -2.71 8.49 4.38
N TYR A 296 -3.49 9.44 3.87
CA TYR A 296 -4.94 9.31 3.75
C TYR A 296 -5.43 9.53 2.32
N PHE A 297 -6.09 8.52 1.77
CA PHE A 297 -6.79 8.58 0.50
C PHE A 297 -8.31 8.51 0.72
N LYS A 298 -9.07 9.54 0.32
CA LYS A 298 -10.54 9.48 0.45
C LYS A 298 -11.17 8.66 -0.67
N GLU A 299 -10.76 8.90 -1.91
CA GLU A 299 -11.20 8.14 -3.09
C GLU A 299 -10.00 7.71 -3.93
N LEU A 300 -9.75 6.41 -4.00
CA LEU A 300 -8.63 5.83 -4.74
C LEU A 300 -9.13 5.00 -5.94
N TYR A 301 -8.76 5.40 -7.15
CA TYR A 301 -8.98 4.62 -8.36
C TYR A 301 -7.66 4.26 -9.01
N ILE A 302 -7.39 2.96 -9.15
CA ILE A 302 -6.20 2.45 -9.84
C ILE A 302 -6.65 1.47 -10.94
N ASN A 303 -6.18 1.69 -12.17
CA ASN A 303 -6.36 0.75 -13.28
C ASN A 303 -5.00 0.45 -13.92
N ASN A 304 -4.38 -0.65 -13.49
CA ASN A 304 -3.08 -1.11 -13.97
C ASN A 304 -3.11 -2.63 -14.28
N PRO A 305 -3.79 -3.07 -15.37
CA PRO A 305 -3.95 -4.49 -15.67
C PRO A 305 -2.67 -5.26 -15.96
N ASN A 306 -1.54 -4.57 -16.09
CA ASN A 306 -0.29 -5.18 -16.52
C ASN A 306 0.63 -5.56 -15.34
N ALA A 307 0.45 -4.93 -14.17
CA ALA A 307 1.38 -5.01 -13.03
C ALA A 307 0.65 -4.82 -11.67
N GLU A 308 1.29 -4.19 -10.69
CA GLU A 308 0.80 -3.97 -9.32
C GLU A 308 -0.26 -2.84 -9.21
N GLY A 309 -1.10 -2.90 -8.18
CA GLY A 309 -2.12 -1.92 -7.86
C GLY A 309 -1.69 -0.93 -6.77
N LEU A 310 -2.08 -1.21 -5.52
CA LEU A 310 -1.64 -0.47 -4.34
C LEU A 310 -0.59 -1.28 -3.57
N THR A 311 0.57 -0.70 -3.32
CA THR A 311 1.69 -1.38 -2.65
C THR A 311 2.10 -0.67 -1.35
N PHE A 312 2.32 -1.46 -0.29
CA PHE A 312 2.80 -0.99 1.00
C PHE A 312 4.15 -1.61 1.36
N ILE A 313 5.05 -0.77 1.87
CA ILE A 313 6.37 -1.14 2.38
C ILE A 313 6.68 -0.30 3.62
N HIS A 314 6.51 -0.88 4.80
CA HIS A 314 6.76 -0.21 6.09
C HIS A 314 6.02 1.13 6.24
N ALA A 315 4.71 1.03 6.42
CA ALA A 315 3.85 2.19 6.65
C ALA A 315 3.05 2.06 7.95
N THR A 316 2.64 3.18 8.52
CA THR A 316 1.76 3.24 9.71
C THR A 316 0.68 4.30 9.53
N ASP A 317 -0.48 4.13 10.15
CA ASP A 317 -1.57 5.12 10.10
C ASP A 317 -1.98 5.47 8.66
N VAL A 318 -2.23 4.43 7.85
CA VAL A 318 -2.72 4.60 6.48
C VAL A 318 -4.23 4.47 6.46
N ARG A 319 -4.92 5.40 5.80
CA ARG A 319 -6.37 5.35 5.63
C ARG A 319 -6.77 5.39 4.16
N VAL A 320 -7.68 4.53 3.75
CA VAL A 320 -8.27 4.50 2.40
C VAL A 320 -9.78 4.34 2.51
N ASP A 321 -10.57 5.42 2.35
CA ASP A 321 -12.02 5.35 2.61
C ASP A 321 -12.80 4.59 1.53
N LYS A 322 -12.60 4.94 0.26
CA LYS A 322 -13.24 4.30 -0.88
C LYS A 322 -12.21 3.97 -1.93
N TYR A 323 -12.27 2.76 -2.49
CA TYR A 323 -11.31 2.37 -3.51
C TYR A 323 -11.85 1.41 -4.57
N PHE A 324 -11.33 1.55 -5.77
CA PHE A 324 -11.40 0.58 -6.85
C PHE A 324 -10.00 0.36 -7.39
N ILE A 325 -9.52 -0.88 -7.35
CA ILE A 325 -8.19 -1.23 -7.83
C ILE A 325 -8.28 -2.43 -8.74
N ARG A 326 -7.88 -2.24 -10.00
CA ARG A 326 -7.77 -3.30 -11.00
C ARG A 326 -6.32 -3.49 -11.39
N ALA A 327 -5.73 -4.65 -11.09
CA ALA A 327 -4.33 -4.95 -11.39
C ALA A 327 -4.03 -6.46 -11.40
N LYS A 328 -2.82 -6.87 -11.80
CA LYS A 328 -2.39 -8.28 -11.63
C LYS A 328 -2.10 -8.64 -10.17
N GLN A 329 -1.73 -7.64 -9.37
CA GLN A 329 -1.64 -7.72 -7.92
C GLN A 329 -2.30 -6.46 -7.32
N PRO A 330 -3.65 -6.46 -7.18
CA PRO A 330 -4.42 -5.30 -6.74
C PRO A 330 -3.97 -4.69 -5.42
N LEU A 331 -3.73 -5.50 -4.39
CA LEU A 331 -3.25 -5.03 -3.09
C LEU A 331 -2.03 -5.84 -2.66
N ASN A 332 -0.90 -5.17 -2.49
CA ASN A 332 0.38 -5.79 -2.22
C ASN A 332 1.02 -5.23 -0.95
N PHE A 333 1.57 -6.12 -0.14
CA PHE A 333 2.32 -5.82 1.06
C PHE A 333 3.66 -6.55 0.95
N THR A 334 4.77 -5.81 0.96
CA THR A 334 6.09 -6.40 0.72
C THR A 334 7.21 -5.69 1.47
N THR A 335 8.34 -6.37 1.59
CA THR A 335 9.63 -5.79 2.02
C THR A 335 10.34 -5.15 0.84
N SER A 336 11.05 -4.04 1.03
CA SER A 336 11.79 -3.43 -0.09
C SER A 336 12.95 -4.32 -0.54
N ALA A 337 13.10 -4.49 -1.84
CA ALA A 337 14.43 -4.68 -2.41
C ALA A 337 15.17 -3.34 -2.27
N PHE A 338 16.36 -3.33 -1.68
CA PHE A 338 17.12 -2.08 -1.49
C PHE A 338 18.37 -2.01 -2.37
N TYR A 339 18.81 -3.15 -2.91
CA TYR A 339 19.93 -3.21 -3.84
C TYR A 339 19.62 -4.07 -5.05
N VAL A 340 20.12 -3.65 -6.21
CA VAL A 340 20.06 -4.41 -7.46
C VAL A 340 21.42 -4.32 -8.15
N SER A 341 22.14 -5.43 -8.29
CA SER A 341 23.39 -5.50 -9.06
C SER A 341 23.24 -6.38 -10.29
N SER A 342 23.89 -6.05 -11.41
CA SER A 342 23.87 -6.94 -12.57
C SER A 342 24.93 -8.04 -12.44
N SER A 343 24.55 -9.28 -12.72
CA SER A 343 25.46 -10.44 -12.72
C SER A 343 26.52 -10.33 -13.82
N ALA A 344 26.25 -9.57 -14.88
CA ALA A 344 27.11 -9.42 -16.04
C ALA A 344 28.27 -8.43 -15.84
N ARG A 345 28.16 -7.46 -14.92
CA ARG A 345 29.20 -6.44 -14.75
C ARG A 345 30.06 -6.61 -13.51
N ASN A 346 29.68 -7.42 -12.52
CA ASN A 346 30.38 -7.51 -11.22
C ASN A 346 31.00 -6.16 -10.83
N LEU A 347 30.19 -5.10 -10.95
CA LEU A 347 30.52 -3.78 -10.43
C LEU A 347 29.79 -3.76 -9.09
N PRO A 348 30.33 -4.35 -8.01
CA PRO A 348 29.94 -3.86 -6.70
C PRO A 348 30.22 -2.37 -6.77
N MET A 349 29.19 -1.54 -6.60
CA MET A 349 29.46 -0.12 -6.40
C MET A 349 30.46 -0.06 -5.26
N SER A 350 31.61 0.56 -5.50
CA SER A 350 32.73 0.54 -4.57
C SER A 350 32.23 0.94 -3.18
N GLN A 351 32.53 0.11 -2.18
CA GLN A 351 32.30 0.44 -0.77
C GLN A 351 32.80 1.87 -0.52
N SER A 352 31.87 2.82 -0.35
CA SER A 352 32.23 4.14 0.13
C SER A 352 32.67 3.96 1.57
N THR A 353 33.96 4.18 1.84
CA THR A 353 34.55 4.03 3.18
C THR A 353 34.12 5.14 4.14
N SER A 354 33.27 6.09 3.72
CA SER A 354 32.84 7.22 4.53
C SER A 354 31.32 7.50 4.55
N GLU A 355 30.50 6.85 3.72
CA GLU A 355 29.05 7.13 3.63
C GLU A 355 28.29 5.82 3.39
N PHE A 356 27.49 5.39 4.36
CA PHE A 356 26.73 4.12 4.38
C PHE A 356 27.59 2.88 4.07
N SER A 357 28.21 2.30 5.10
CA SER A 357 28.70 0.93 4.98
C SER A 357 27.50 -0.01 4.83
N TYR A 358 27.21 -0.38 3.60
CA TYR A 358 26.30 -1.44 3.22
C TYR A 358 26.91 -2.76 3.69
N ASP A 359 26.49 -3.24 4.86
CA ASP A 359 27.17 -4.26 5.66
C ASP A 359 26.71 -5.69 5.39
N GLY A 360 25.80 -5.90 4.43
CA GLY A 360 25.27 -7.23 4.15
C GLY A 360 24.03 -7.62 4.96
N ASN A 361 23.35 -6.68 5.62
CA ASN A 361 22.10 -6.94 6.35
C ASN A 361 20.87 -7.13 5.42
N TYR A 362 20.88 -8.24 4.67
CA TYR A 362 19.76 -8.71 3.87
C TYR A 362 19.07 -9.89 4.55
N VAL A 363 17.75 -10.04 4.42
CA VAL A 363 17.10 -11.32 4.78
C VAL A 363 17.51 -12.38 3.79
N THR A 364 17.50 -12.02 2.51
CA THR A 364 17.77 -12.92 1.40
C THR A 364 18.10 -12.13 0.14
N THR A 365 18.53 -12.85 -0.89
CA THR A 365 18.78 -12.32 -2.22
C THR A 365 18.06 -13.17 -3.26
N SER A 366 17.67 -12.55 -4.38
CA SER A 366 17.09 -13.26 -5.52
C SER A 366 17.72 -12.79 -6.82
N VAL A 367 17.95 -13.68 -7.77
CA VAL A 367 18.40 -13.29 -9.12
C VAL A 367 17.19 -13.27 -10.06
N GLU A 368 16.91 -12.10 -10.66
CA GLU A 368 15.83 -11.91 -11.61
C GLU A 368 16.34 -11.15 -12.84
N ALA A 369 16.11 -11.70 -14.04
CA ALA A 369 16.54 -11.10 -15.31
C ALA A 369 18.04 -10.69 -15.35
N GLY A 370 18.91 -11.47 -14.70
CA GLY A 370 20.35 -11.18 -14.64
C GLY A 370 20.73 -10.10 -13.62
N PHE A 371 19.79 -9.69 -12.76
CA PHE A 371 20.05 -8.79 -11.65
C PHE A 371 19.90 -9.52 -10.31
N THR A 372 20.90 -9.43 -9.45
CA THR A 372 20.81 -9.84 -8.05
C THR A 372 20.12 -8.72 -7.27
N LYS A 373 18.88 -8.99 -6.85
CA LYS A 373 18.12 -8.17 -5.92
C LYS A 373 18.41 -8.59 -4.50
N TYR A 374 18.53 -7.63 -3.61
CA TYR A 374 18.74 -7.89 -2.20
C TYR A 374 17.67 -7.21 -1.35
N TYR A 375 17.11 -7.97 -0.40
CA TYR A 375 15.94 -7.55 0.36
C TYR A 375 16.27 -7.23 1.81
N GLU A 376 15.63 -6.18 2.33
CA GLU A 376 15.94 -5.62 3.64
C GLU A 376 15.50 -6.47 4.81
N LYS A 377 16.33 -6.49 5.85
CA LYS A 377 16.15 -7.26 7.09
C LYS A 377 15.34 -6.55 8.17
N ARG A 378 14.85 -5.33 7.92
CA ARG A 378 14.10 -4.54 8.90
C ARG A 378 12.90 -5.35 9.38
N PRO A 379 12.86 -5.80 10.65
CA PRO A 379 11.80 -6.68 11.12
C PRO A 379 10.51 -5.91 11.37
N LEU A 380 10.37 -4.68 10.90
CA LEU A 380 9.20 -3.83 11.14
C LEU A 380 7.95 -4.44 10.50
N PRO A 381 6.75 -4.22 11.09
CA PRO A 381 5.50 -4.45 10.38
C PRO A 381 5.54 -3.81 8.99
N VAL A 382 4.97 -4.50 8.00
CA VAL A 382 4.85 -3.96 6.63
C VAL A 382 3.79 -2.86 6.61
N LEU A 383 2.72 -3.05 7.39
CA LEU A 383 1.69 -2.06 7.61
C LEU A 383 1.19 -2.14 9.06
N LYS A 384 1.08 -0.98 9.70
CA LYS A 384 0.56 -0.85 11.06
C LYS A 384 -0.58 0.19 11.14
N ASP A 385 -1.56 -0.03 12.01
CA ASP A 385 -2.59 0.97 12.36
C ASP A 385 -3.33 1.51 11.12
N ALA A 386 -3.73 0.63 10.20
CA ALA A 386 -4.34 1.03 8.94
C ALA A 386 -5.85 0.79 8.88
N LEU A 387 -6.57 1.64 8.14
CA LEU A 387 -8.01 1.55 7.93
C LEU A 387 -8.34 1.60 6.44
N PHE A 388 -8.85 0.51 5.90
CA PHE A 388 -9.54 0.47 4.62
C PHE A 388 -11.05 0.54 4.89
N GLY A 389 -11.74 1.43 4.19
CA GLY A 389 -13.19 1.57 4.26
C GLY A 389 -13.87 0.55 3.36
N LYS A 390 -14.56 1.00 2.32
CA LYS A 390 -15.28 0.13 1.37
C LYS A 390 -14.63 0.16 0.00
N GLY A 391 -14.32 -1.00 -0.57
CA GLY A 391 -13.79 -1.01 -1.92
C GLY A 391 -13.75 -2.36 -2.62
N LYS A 392 -13.34 -2.28 -3.89
CA LYS A 392 -13.32 -3.42 -4.81
C LYS A 392 -11.91 -3.61 -5.38
N LEU A 393 -11.39 -4.83 -5.23
CA LEU A 393 -10.15 -5.28 -5.80
C LEU A 393 -10.45 -6.27 -6.93
N VAL A 394 -9.92 -5.99 -8.12
CA VAL A 394 -10.15 -6.76 -9.35
C VAL A 394 -8.82 -7.30 -9.85
N ALA A 395 -8.61 -8.60 -9.70
CA ALA A 395 -7.51 -9.32 -10.31
C ALA A 395 -7.70 -9.36 -11.83
N ALA A 396 -6.82 -8.67 -12.55
CA ALA A 396 -6.77 -8.65 -14.00
C ALA A 396 -6.39 -10.03 -14.58
N ILE A 397 -6.66 -10.24 -15.87
CA ILE A 397 -6.30 -11.47 -16.57
C ILE A 397 -4.80 -11.82 -16.35
N GLY A 398 -4.54 -13.06 -15.91
CA GLY A 398 -3.20 -13.56 -15.60
C GLY A 398 -2.68 -13.27 -14.18
N ALA A 399 -3.49 -12.67 -13.32
CA ALA A 399 -3.20 -12.52 -11.89
C ALA A 399 -3.10 -13.87 -11.17
N LYS A 400 -2.24 -13.95 -10.15
CA LYS A 400 -2.14 -15.14 -9.27
C LYS A 400 -2.95 -14.98 -7.98
N GLN A 401 -3.13 -13.75 -7.51
CA GLN A 401 -3.90 -13.41 -6.32
C GLN A 401 -4.42 -11.97 -6.39
N VAL A 402 -5.42 -11.64 -5.55
CA VAL A 402 -5.96 -10.29 -5.40
C VAL A 402 -5.21 -9.52 -4.31
N ILE A 403 -5.00 -10.16 -3.16
CA ILE A 403 -4.21 -9.64 -2.04
C ILE A 403 -2.95 -10.50 -1.90
N ALA A 404 -1.79 -9.85 -1.89
CA ALA A 404 -0.51 -10.48 -1.68
C ALA A 404 0.18 -9.84 -0.47
N LEU A 405 0.50 -10.62 0.55
CA LEU A 405 1.50 -10.26 1.54
C LEU A 405 2.69 -11.19 1.34
N THR A 406 3.74 -10.68 0.72
CA THR A 406 4.95 -11.42 0.35
C THR A 406 6.16 -10.71 0.93
N PHE A 407 6.84 -11.29 1.90
CA PHE A 407 8.15 -10.79 2.31
C PHE A 407 9.25 -11.68 1.79
N ALA A 408 10.41 -11.08 1.56
CA ALA A 408 11.59 -11.81 1.15
C ALA A 408 12.23 -12.45 2.38
N GLY A 409 12.26 -13.78 2.42
CA GLY A 409 12.73 -14.56 3.57
C GLY A 409 11.88 -15.81 3.75
N SER A 410 12.27 -16.68 4.69
CA SER A 410 11.45 -17.82 5.07
C SER A 410 10.63 -17.50 6.31
N VAL A 411 9.46 -18.13 6.47
CA VAL A 411 8.64 -18.02 7.70
C VAL A 411 9.44 -18.36 8.97
N ILE A 412 10.51 -19.17 8.84
CA ILE A 412 11.44 -19.53 9.92
C ILE A 412 12.09 -18.28 10.53
N ASP A 413 12.35 -17.25 9.73
CA ASP A 413 13.01 -16.02 10.18
C ASP A 413 12.13 -15.21 11.14
N LEU A 414 10.82 -15.48 11.13
CA LEU A 414 9.82 -14.91 12.04
C LEU A 414 9.76 -15.62 13.39
N MET A 415 10.34 -16.82 13.53
CA MET A 415 10.15 -17.69 14.69
C MET A 415 11.38 -17.71 15.61
N ASP A 416 11.13 -17.84 16.91
CA ASP A 416 12.17 -18.08 17.90
C ASP A 416 12.65 -19.54 17.86
N SER A 417 13.68 -19.87 18.65
CA SER A 417 14.22 -21.23 18.73
C SER A 417 13.24 -22.25 19.32
N THR A 418 12.15 -21.80 19.93
CA THR A 418 11.08 -22.66 20.45
C THR A 418 9.98 -22.91 19.41
N GLY A 419 10.03 -22.25 18.25
CA GLY A 419 9.03 -22.38 17.19
C GLY A 419 7.79 -21.51 17.41
N LYS A 420 7.88 -20.49 18.28
CA LYS A 420 6.86 -19.45 18.44
C LYS A 420 7.22 -18.22 17.62
N LEU A 421 6.21 -17.48 17.17
CA LEU A 421 6.37 -16.23 16.47
C LEU A 421 7.06 -15.20 17.38
N ARG A 422 8.14 -14.60 16.89
CA ARG A 422 8.83 -13.52 17.60
C ARG A 422 7.88 -12.34 17.77
N ARG A 423 7.93 -11.74 18.95
CA ARG A 423 7.24 -10.49 19.28
C ARG A 423 8.29 -9.47 19.69
N PHE A 424 8.08 -8.22 19.33
CA PHE A 424 8.83 -7.13 19.94
C PHE A 424 8.39 -7.05 21.41
N GLU A 425 9.28 -7.42 22.32
CA GLU A 425 9.10 -7.15 23.76
C GLU A 425 9.20 -5.64 24.00
N ASP A 426 8.66 -5.17 25.13
CA ASP A 426 8.72 -3.77 25.53
C ASP A 426 10.15 -3.22 25.47
N GLY A 427 10.47 -2.48 24.41
CA GLY A 427 11.76 -1.84 24.26
C GLY A 427 12.34 -1.99 22.87
N ASN A 428 12.37 -0.86 22.16
CA ASN A 428 13.35 -0.50 21.14
C ASN A 428 13.69 -1.57 20.08
N ILE A 429 13.18 -1.39 18.86
CA ILE A 429 13.67 -2.13 17.67
C ILE A 429 15.11 -1.73 17.29
N SER A 430 15.76 -0.85 18.07
CA SER A 430 17.04 -0.20 17.82
C SER A 430 18.28 -1.10 17.83
N ALA A 431 18.19 -2.38 17.44
CA ALA A 431 19.32 -3.30 17.49
C ALA A 431 19.64 -4.03 16.17
N ARG A 432 19.13 -3.60 15.01
CA ARG A 432 19.33 -4.31 13.74
C ARG A 432 19.58 -3.44 12.49
N GLY A 433 20.15 -2.24 12.65
CA GLY A 433 20.41 -1.31 11.53
C GLY A 433 21.65 -0.42 11.68
N TYR A 434 22.06 0.23 10.58
CA TYR A 434 23.22 1.11 10.50
C TYR A 434 22.95 2.50 11.14
N LYS A 435 23.83 2.94 12.05
CA LYS A 435 23.77 4.20 12.83
C LYS A 435 22.45 4.39 13.62
N GLU A 436 21.99 3.32 14.28
CA GLU A 436 20.71 3.30 15.01
C GLU A 436 20.65 4.15 16.29
N ASP A 437 21.79 4.45 16.94
CA ASP A 437 21.83 5.31 18.15
C ASP A 437 21.29 6.73 17.90
N PHE A 438 21.21 7.14 16.63
CA PHE A 438 20.74 8.44 16.19
C PHE A 438 19.38 8.39 15.47
N ARG A 439 18.74 7.21 15.34
CA ARG A 439 17.39 7.17 14.77
C ARG A 439 16.38 7.48 15.88
N THR A 440 15.38 8.32 15.62
CA THR A 440 14.20 8.44 16.50
C THR A 440 13.60 7.07 16.69
N SER A 441 13.80 6.48 17.87
CA SER A 441 13.31 5.15 18.20
C SER A 441 11.82 5.01 17.95
N PHE A 442 11.44 4.11 17.06
CA PHE A 442 10.08 3.60 17.02
C PHE A 442 9.93 2.47 18.03
N LYS A 443 8.99 2.65 18.94
CA LYS A 443 8.60 1.61 19.88
C LYS A 443 7.45 0.83 19.26
N TYR A 444 7.68 -0.46 19.09
CA TYR A 444 6.64 -1.42 18.81
C TYR A 444 6.51 -2.27 20.06
N GLU A 445 5.29 -2.35 20.55
CA GLU A 445 4.97 -3.14 21.74
C GLU A 445 4.10 -4.30 21.27
N ASN A 446 4.60 -5.52 21.48
CA ASN A 446 3.88 -6.75 21.20
C ASN A 446 3.46 -6.92 19.72
N SER A 447 4.13 -6.25 18.78
CA SER A 447 3.95 -6.47 17.33
C SER A 447 4.80 -7.62 16.83
N SER A 448 4.35 -8.31 15.78
CA SER A 448 5.13 -9.34 15.10
C SER A 448 5.99 -8.77 13.96
N PRO A 449 7.17 -9.35 13.69
CA PRO A 449 7.96 -8.93 12.54
C PRO A 449 7.28 -9.15 11.20
N PHE A 450 7.46 -8.21 10.26
CA PHE A 450 6.93 -8.27 8.89
C PHE A 450 5.41 -8.51 8.79
N SER A 451 4.67 -8.21 9.86
CA SER A 451 3.23 -8.44 9.95
C SER A 451 2.41 -7.32 9.30
N LEU A 452 1.10 -7.61 9.17
CA LEU A 452 0.07 -6.58 9.19
C LEU A 452 -0.42 -6.48 10.64
N ASP A 453 -0.23 -5.32 11.28
CA ASP A 453 -0.55 -5.11 12.71
C ASP A 453 -1.62 -4.04 12.88
N ASN A 454 -2.70 -4.36 13.59
CA ASN A 454 -3.84 -3.48 13.82
C ASN A 454 -4.41 -2.89 12.52
N VAL A 455 -4.57 -3.74 11.50
CA VAL A 455 -5.16 -3.34 10.21
C VAL A 455 -6.64 -3.69 10.17
N ASN A 456 -7.49 -2.69 9.98
CA ASN A 456 -8.91 -2.87 9.68
C ASN A 456 -9.12 -2.79 8.17
N PHE A 457 -9.46 -3.91 7.56
CA PHE A 457 -9.73 -4.03 6.13
C PHE A 457 -11.13 -3.54 5.71
N GLY A 458 -11.99 -3.15 6.65
CA GLY A 458 -13.34 -2.64 6.37
C GLY A 458 -14.20 -3.64 5.61
N GLU A 459 -14.78 -3.22 4.48
CA GLU A 459 -15.58 -4.06 3.59
C GLU A 459 -14.92 -4.16 2.21
N MET A 460 -14.24 -5.29 1.96
CA MET A 460 -13.50 -5.56 0.73
C MET A 460 -14.23 -6.53 -0.18
N THR A 461 -14.42 -6.17 -1.44
CA THR A 461 -14.88 -7.09 -2.48
C THR A 461 -13.70 -7.56 -3.34
N LEU A 462 -13.47 -8.87 -3.40
CA LEU A 462 -12.39 -9.50 -4.17
C LEU A 462 -12.97 -10.20 -5.41
N ILE A 463 -12.57 -9.78 -6.61
CA ILE A 463 -13.06 -10.32 -7.88
C ILE A 463 -11.87 -10.67 -8.79
N ALA A 464 -12.06 -11.67 -9.66
CA ALA A 464 -11.17 -11.96 -10.78
C ALA A 464 -11.89 -11.70 -12.11
N GLU A 465 -11.19 -11.14 -13.09
CA GLU A 465 -11.75 -10.92 -14.44
C GLU A 465 -11.90 -12.20 -15.25
N ASP A 466 -10.93 -13.11 -15.11
CA ASP A 466 -10.97 -14.39 -15.79
C ASP A 466 -11.88 -15.35 -15.01
N GLU A 467 -13.06 -15.61 -15.55
CA GLU A 467 -14.01 -16.56 -14.99
C GLU A 467 -13.49 -18.01 -14.97
N ALA A 468 -12.56 -18.36 -15.87
CA ALA A 468 -11.95 -19.68 -15.90
C ALA A 468 -10.97 -19.87 -14.72
N LEU A 469 -10.52 -18.78 -14.09
CA LEU A 469 -9.73 -18.77 -12.86
C LEU A 469 -8.48 -19.66 -12.91
N ASN A 470 -7.90 -19.86 -14.10
CA ASN A 470 -6.84 -20.86 -14.31
C ASN A 470 -5.51 -20.47 -13.66
N THR A 471 -5.27 -19.18 -13.47
CA THR A 471 -4.01 -18.63 -12.94
C THR A 471 -4.07 -18.26 -11.46
N ILE A 472 -5.27 -18.04 -10.91
CA ILE A 472 -5.45 -17.65 -9.51
C ILE A 472 -5.27 -18.87 -8.60
N VAL A 473 -4.32 -18.75 -7.69
CA VAL A 473 -4.04 -19.76 -6.66
C VAL A 473 -4.92 -19.55 -5.43
N ALA A 474 -5.08 -18.29 -5.00
CA ALA A 474 -5.98 -17.86 -3.94
C ALA A 474 -6.40 -16.39 -4.13
N MET A 475 -7.54 -15.98 -3.59
CA MET A 475 -7.92 -14.55 -3.62
C MET A 475 -7.01 -13.71 -2.72
N ALA A 476 -6.68 -14.20 -1.53
CA ALA A 476 -5.72 -13.58 -0.62
C ALA A 476 -4.67 -14.61 -0.20
N GLN A 477 -3.40 -14.23 -0.31
CA GLN A 477 -2.28 -15.03 0.17
C GLN A 477 -1.46 -14.21 1.16
N PHE A 478 -1.34 -14.73 2.38
CA PHE A 478 -0.55 -14.11 3.44
C PHE A 478 0.69 -14.97 3.67
N SER A 479 1.89 -14.43 3.57
CA SER A 479 3.11 -15.17 3.97
C SER A 479 3.55 -14.84 5.40
N ALA A 480 2.94 -13.83 6.01
CA ALA A 480 3.26 -13.29 7.35
C ALA A 480 2.02 -13.21 8.24
N ALA A 481 2.25 -12.81 9.50
CA ALA A 481 1.21 -12.71 10.51
C ALA A 481 0.22 -11.56 10.26
N LEU A 482 -1.05 -11.86 10.52
CA LEU A 482 -2.13 -10.91 10.75
C LEU A 482 -2.31 -10.77 12.25
N ASP A 483 -1.99 -9.59 12.78
CA ASP A 483 -1.98 -9.32 14.21
C ASP A 483 -2.98 -8.20 14.52
N LYS A 484 -3.96 -8.47 15.38
CA LYS A 484 -5.04 -7.50 15.72
C LYS A 484 -5.81 -6.99 14.50
N CYS A 485 -5.85 -7.78 13.42
CA CYS A 485 -6.51 -7.39 12.17
C CYS A 485 -8.02 -7.63 12.22
N SER A 486 -8.79 -6.82 11.49
CA SER A 486 -10.23 -7.01 11.36
C SER A 486 -10.76 -6.67 9.97
N GLY A 487 -11.97 -7.10 9.62
CA GLY A 487 -12.61 -6.72 8.35
C GLY A 487 -13.53 -7.80 7.77
N ILE A 488 -14.19 -7.45 6.66
CA ILE A 488 -15.16 -8.26 5.93
C ILE A 488 -14.70 -8.40 4.49
N PHE A 489 -14.61 -9.64 4.00
CA PHE A 489 -14.16 -9.97 2.65
C PHE A 489 -15.25 -10.71 1.89
N HIS A 490 -15.77 -10.11 0.83
CA HIS A 490 -16.67 -10.76 -0.12
C HIS A 490 -15.87 -11.28 -1.31
N THR A 491 -15.75 -12.59 -1.46
CA THR A 491 -14.96 -13.23 -2.52
C THR A 491 -15.86 -13.77 -3.62
N PHE A 492 -15.56 -13.39 -4.86
CA PHE A 492 -16.30 -13.78 -6.07
C PHE A 492 -15.43 -14.68 -6.96
N ALA A 493 -14.97 -15.81 -6.41
CA ALA A 493 -14.17 -16.78 -7.15
C ALA A 493 -14.50 -18.22 -6.74
N ASN A 494 -14.35 -19.16 -7.68
CA ASN A 494 -14.56 -20.60 -7.47
C ASN A 494 -13.28 -21.35 -7.03
N LYS A 495 -12.35 -20.62 -6.40
CA LYS A 495 -11.02 -21.07 -5.93
C LYS A 495 -10.85 -20.76 -4.44
N LYS A 496 -9.70 -21.17 -3.88
CA LYS A 496 -9.32 -20.84 -2.50
C LYS A 496 -9.50 -19.34 -2.27
N SER A 497 -10.21 -18.97 -1.22
CA SER A 497 -10.35 -17.56 -0.86
C SER A 497 -9.08 -17.11 -0.17
N TRP A 498 -8.62 -17.80 0.87
CA TRP A 498 -7.46 -17.38 1.65
C TRP A 498 -6.45 -18.51 1.83
N GLN A 499 -5.16 -18.17 1.83
CA GLN A 499 -4.08 -19.14 1.96
C GLN A 499 -2.95 -18.64 2.89
N HIS A 500 -2.31 -19.59 3.59
CA HIS A 500 -1.12 -19.42 4.43
C HIS A 500 -1.33 -18.45 5.61
N ILE A 501 -2.42 -18.62 6.34
CA ILE A 501 -2.79 -17.61 7.32
C ILE A 501 -2.15 -17.91 8.68
N TRP A 502 -1.45 -16.91 9.24
CA TRP A 502 -1.13 -16.83 10.66
C TRP A 502 -1.93 -15.69 11.28
N MET A 503 -2.85 -16.00 12.19
CA MET A 503 -3.74 -15.01 12.81
C MET A 503 -3.58 -14.95 14.32
N PHE A 504 -3.41 -13.74 14.83
CA PHE A 504 -3.28 -13.45 16.26
C PHE A 504 -4.19 -12.29 16.63
N ASP A 505 -4.97 -12.47 17.69
CA ASP A 505 -5.85 -11.43 18.25
C ASP A 505 -6.76 -10.75 17.19
N SER A 506 -7.08 -11.47 16.11
CA SER A 506 -7.71 -10.94 14.89
C SER A 506 -9.15 -11.39 14.72
N ASN A 507 -10.01 -10.57 14.12
CA ASN A 507 -11.43 -10.88 13.87
C ASN A 507 -11.84 -10.60 12.42
N ILE A 508 -11.88 -11.64 11.60
CA ILE A 508 -12.10 -11.53 10.15
C ILE A 508 -13.42 -12.21 9.76
N THR A 509 -14.16 -11.59 8.85
CA THR A 509 -15.34 -12.19 8.22
C THR A 509 -15.06 -12.48 6.75
N ILE A 510 -15.33 -13.71 6.30
CA ILE A 510 -15.13 -14.13 4.91
C ILE A 510 -16.45 -14.65 4.35
N GLU A 511 -16.93 -14.03 3.28
CA GLU A 511 -18.13 -14.44 2.57
C GLU A 511 -17.80 -14.79 1.12
N THR A 512 -18.07 -16.02 0.72
CA THR A 512 -17.87 -16.45 -0.67
C THR A 512 -19.19 -16.39 -1.41
N ASN A 513 -19.18 -16.00 -2.68
CA ASN A 513 -20.38 -15.94 -3.53
C ASN A 513 -20.41 -16.98 -4.66
N LYS A 514 -19.41 -17.85 -4.76
CA LYS A 514 -19.35 -18.96 -5.73
C LYS A 514 -18.88 -20.23 -5.03
N PHE A 515 -19.38 -21.38 -5.47
CA PHE A 515 -18.93 -22.68 -4.99
C PHE A 515 -17.51 -22.98 -5.45
N LEU A 516 -16.72 -23.63 -4.59
CA LEU A 516 -15.45 -24.21 -4.97
C LEU A 516 -15.64 -25.34 -5.99
N THR A 517 -14.94 -25.25 -7.12
CA THR A 517 -15.01 -26.26 -8.20
C THR A 517 -14.37 -27.59 -7.85
N SER A 518 -13.42 -27.63 -6.91
CA SER A 518 -12.72 -28.86 -6.52
C SER A 518 -13.26 -29.43 -5.20
N PRO A 519 -13.79 -30.67 -5.20
CA PRO A 519 -14.22 -31.35 -3.96
C PRO A 519 -13.09 -31.59 -2.95
N ALA A 520 -11.83 -31.63 -3.41
CA ALA A 520 -10.65 -31.74 -2.54
C ALA A 520 -10.08 -30.38 -2.10
N GLY A 521 -10.51 -29.29 -2.73
CA GLY A 521 -10.10 -27.92 -2.40
C GLY A 521 -10.72 -27.43 -1.09
N TYR A 522 -10.12 -26.37 -0.55
CA TYR A 522 -10.56 -25.68 0.68
C TYR A 522 -10.69 -24.19 0.42
N VAL A 523 -11.61 -23.53 1.13
CA VAL A 523 -11.81 -22.06 1.03
C VAL A 523 -10.66 -21.33 1.73
N ILE A 524 -10.24 -21.86 2.88
CA ILE A 524 -9.28 -21.26 3.81
C ILE A 524 -8.18 -22.27 4.09
N GLU A 525 -6.93 -21.86 3.92
CA GLU A 525 -5.76 -22.57 4.45
C GLU A 525 -5.19 -21.81 5.65
N MET A 526 -5.19 -22.47 6.80
CA MET A 526 -4.74 -21.88 8.06
C MET A 526 -3.46 -22.57 8.52
N ASP A 527 -2.43 -21.77 8.81
CA ASP A 527 -1.17 -22.25 9.41
C ASP A 527 -1.18 -22.07 10.94
N SER A 528 -1.80 -21.00 11.46
CA SER A 528 -2.00 -20.79 12.91
C SER A 528 -3.15 -19.82 13.21
N MET A 529 -3.84 -20.03 14.33
CA MET A 529 -4.92 -19.15 14.80
C MET A 529 -4.93 -19.07 16.32
N VAL A 530 -4.61 -17.89 16.87
CA VAL A 530 -4.48 -17.65 18.31
C VAL A 530 -5.33 -16.47 18.74
N ARG A 531 -6.20 -16.64 19.75
CA ARG A 531 -7.12 -15.61 20.28
C ARG A 531 -7.88 -14.86 19.19
N SER A 532 -8.18 -15.56 18.11
CA SER A 532 -8.69 -14.99 16.87
C SER A 532 -10.05 -15.58 16.54
N LYS A 533 -10.82 -14.87 15.72
CA LYS A 533 -12.13 -15.28 15.26
C LYS A 533 -12.23 -15.17 13.75
N ILE A 534 -12.76 -16.21 13.12
CA ILE A 534 -13.18 -16.18 11.72
C ILE A 534 -14.68 -16.42 11.66
N ASN A 535 -15.37 -15.47 11.03
CA ASN A 535 -16.80 -15.52 10.79
C ASN A 535 -17.07 -15.64 9.30
N GLY A 536 -18.25 -16.09 8.90
CA GLY A 536 -18.56 -16.02 7.48
C GLY A 536 -19.74 -16.81 6.96
N LYS A 537 -19.80 -16.81 5.63
CA LYS A 537 -20.72 -17.59 4.82
C LYS A 537 -19.92 -18.20 3.67
N TRP A 538 -19.80 -19.52 3.65
CA TRP A 538 -18.95 -20.24 2.72
C TRP A 538 -19.76 -21.17 1.83
N LEU A 539 -19.61 -21.01 0.52
CA LEU A 539 -20.17 -21.86 -0.52
C LEU A 539 -19.06 -22.82 -0.93
N ALA A 540 -19.18 -24.09 -0.53
CA ALA A 540 -18.13 -25.09 -0.75
C ALA A 540 -18.74 -26.47 -1.00
N ASN A 541 -18.31 -27.12 -2.08
CA ASN A 541 -18.73 -28.49 -2.39
C ASN A 541 -17.98 -29.52 -1.53
N GLY A 542 -16.76 -29.20 -1.12
CA GLY A 542 -15.87 -30.09 -0.37
C GLY A 542 -15.52 -29.56 1.01
N ARG A 543 -14.28 -29.08 1.17
CA ARG A 543 -13.72 -28.59 2.43
C ARG A 543 -13.83 -27.06 2.48
N VAL A 544 -13.96 -26.52 3.68
CA VAL A 544 -13.95 -25.07 3.94
C VAL A 544 -12.63 -24.66 4.55
N VAL A 545 -12.21 -25.28 5.66
CA VAL A 545 -10.96 -24.94 6.34
C VAL A 545 -10.02 -26.13 6.37
N ASN A 546 -8.79 -25.91 5.92
CA ASN A 546 -7.68 -26.82 6.11
C ASN A 546 -6.72 -26.23 7.15
N PHE A 547 -6.68 -26.82 8.34
CA PHE A 547 -5.75 -26.51 9.41
C PHE A 547 -4.46 -27.30 9.20
N LYS A 548 -3.38 -26.62 8.83
CA LYS A 548 -2.07 -27.25 8.67
C LYS A 548 -1.43 -27.48 10.04
N GLY A 549 -0.87 -28.68 10.23
CA GLY A 549 0.17 -28.96 11.21
C GLY A 549 1.53 -28.87 10.53
N GLY A 550 2.54 -28.40 11.26
CA GLY A 550 3.73 -27.80 10.65
C GLY A 550 4.51 -28.71 9.71
N SER A 551 4.83 -28.24 8.51
CA SER A 551 5.82 -28.90 7.66
C SER A 551 7.22 -28.74 8.28
N ALA A 552 7.84 -29.83 8.75
CA ALA A 552 9.24 -29.95 9.22
C ALA A 552 9.75 -28.99 10.33
N LEU A 553 9.00 -27.93 10.65
CA LEU A 553 9.31 -26.87 11.59
C LEU A 553 8.19 -26.87 12.63
N TYR A 554 8.55 -27.09 13.89
CA TYR A 554 7.60 -27.20 14.99
C TYR A 554 6.92 -25.85 15.27
N TYR A 555 5.81 -25.54 14.59
CA TYR A 555 5.00 -24.35 14.89
C TYR A 555 4.30 -24.53 16.25
N ARG A 556 4.80 -23.86 17.30
CA ARG A 556 4.32 -24.06 18.67
C ARG A 556 3.26 -23.06 19.14
N ASP A 557 3.02 -21.97 18.41
CA ASP A 557 1.86 -21.11 18.72
C ASP A 557 0.53 -21.85 18.45
N GLY A 558 0.54 -22.76 17.48
CA GLY A 558 -0.54 -23.70 17.21
C GLY A 558 -1.90 -23.02 17.03
N TYR A 559 -2.91 -23.61 17.68
CA TYR A 559 -4.29 -23.17 17.65
C TYR A 559 -4.78 -22.99 19.09
N SER A 560 -4.97 -21.75 19.55
CA SER A 560 -5.32 -21.47 20.94
C SER A 560 -6.38 -20.39 21.04
N ASP A 561 -7.46 -20.65 21.80
CA ASP A 561 -8.55 -19.69 22.05
C ASP A 561 -9.10 -19.08 20.74
N HIS A 562 -9.13 -19.89 19.69
CA HIS A 562 -9.59 -19.52 18.36
C HIS A 562 -11.07 -19.85 18.22
N CYS A 563 -11.82 -19.12 17.39
CA CYS A 563 -13.24 -19.38 17.17
C CYS A 563 -13.57 -19.36 15.69
N LEU A 564 -14.31 -20.37 15.22
CA LEU A 564 -14.99 -20.34 13.93
C LEU A 564 -16.50 -20.21 14.12
N SER A 565 -17.13 -19.29 13.41
CA SER A 565 -18.60 -19.15 13.39
C SER A 565 -19.13 -18.82 12.00
N GLY A 566 -20.36 -19.22 11.67
CA GLY A 566 -20.94 -18.89 10.36
C GLY A 566 -21.75 -20.01 9.70
N SER A 567 -21.94 -19.90 8.39
CA SER A 567 -22.72 -20.86 7.61
C SER A 567 -21.88 -21.48 6.49
N ILE A 568 -22.00 -22.78 6.32
CA ILE A 568 -21.43 -23.56 5.22
C ILE A 568 -22.59 -24.05 4.37
N ILE A 569 -22.64 -23.60 3.12
CA ILE A 569 -23.65 -23.95 2.13
C ILE A 569 -22.99 -24.87 1.10
N ARG A 570 -23.65 -25.97 0.77
CA ARG A 570 -23.20 -26.95 -0.22
C ARG A 570 -24.14 -27.00 -1.42
N GLU A 571 -23.63 -27.26 -2.62
CA GLU A 571 -24.48 -27.58 -3.77
C GLU A 571 -25.31 -28.85 -3.49
N THR A 572 -26.52 -28.89 -4.06
CA THR A 572 -27.32 -30.12 -4.11
C THR A 572 -26.49 -31.24 -4.73
N SER A 573 -26.41 -32.40 -4.05
CA SER A 573 -25.63 -33.59 -4.43
C SER A 573 -24.11 -33.57 -4.23
N ALA A 574 -23.54 -32.52 -3.61
CA ALA A 574 -22.10 -32.46 -3.32
C ALA A 574 -21.62 -33.66 -2.47
N THR A 575 -20.47 -34.23 -2.82
CA THR A 575 -19.91 -35.40 -2.13
C THR A 575 -19.46 -35.05 -0.71
N ALA A 576 -19.66 -36.01 0.18
CA ALA A 576 -19.94 -35.78 1.57
C ALA A 576 -18.67 -35.66 2.47
N SER A 577 -17.69 -34.86 2.03
CA SER A 577 -16.44 -34.67 2.78
C SER A 577 -16.61 -33.73 3.97
N PRO A 578 -15.97 -34.00 5.12
CA PRO A 578 -15.96 -33.09 6.27
C PRO A 578 -15.49 -31.68 5.88
N PRO A 579 -16.23 -30.62 6.26
CA PRO A 579 -15.88 -29.25 5.89
C PRO A 579 -14.60 -28.75 6.58
N LEU A 580 -14.21 -29.34 7.71
CA LEU A 580 -13.03 -28.95 8.46
C LEU A 580 -12.06 -30.13 8.45
N VAL A 581 -10.80 -29.86 8.14
CA VAL A 581 -9.75 -30.88 8.10
C VAL A 581 -8.52 -30.36 8.82
N THR A 582 -7.89 -31.21 9.62
CA THR A 582 -6.55 -30.95 10.16
C THR A 582 -5.55 -31.88 9.47
N ASN A 583 -4.34 -31.40 9.21
CA ASN A 583 -3.29 -32.19 8.56
C ASN A 583 -2.00 -32.10 9.37
N TYR A 584 -1.85 -32.97 10.37
CA TYR A 584 -0.71 -32.94 11.28
C TYR A 584 0.47 -33.74 10.74
N SER A 585 1.67 -33.22 10.97
CA SER A 585 2.91 -33.91 10.61
C SER A 585 3.53 -34.67 11.78
N SER A 586 3.21 -34.30 13.03
CA SER A 586 3.85 -34.87 14.23
C SER A 586 2.90 -35.01 15.43
N THR A 587 3.21 -35.94 16.34
CA THR A 587 2.48 -36.14 17.61
C THR A 587 2.79 -35.08 18.68
N LEU A 588 3.80 -34.23 18.44
CA LEU A 588 4.27 -33.17 19.34
C LEU A 588 3.56 -31.82 19.12
N ASP A 589 2.71 -31.72 18.10
CA ASP A 589 1.97 -30.50 17.78
C ASP A 589 0.99 -30.17 18.91
N THR A 590 1.13 -29.00 19.53
CA THR A 590 0.22 -28.53 20.59
C THR A 590 -1.10 -28.07 19.97
N TRP A 591 -2.07 -28.98 19.89
CA TRP A 591 -3.42 -28.69 19.45
C TRP A 591 -4.34 -28.49 20.66
N LYS A 592 -4.99 -27.32 20.75
CA LYS A 592 -6.23 -27.20 21.52
C LYS A 592 -7.40 -27.54 20.59
N PRO A 593 -8.40 -28.31 21.06
CA PRO A 593 -9.53 -28.66 20.22
C PRO A 593 -10.24 -27.43 19.63
N LEU A 594 -10.75 -27.63 18.41
CA LEU A 594 -11.32 -26.57 17.59
C LEU A 594 -12.59 -26.03 18.21
N HIS A 595 -12.67 -24.73 18.50
CA HIS A 595 -13.86 -24.11 19.10
C HIS A 595 -14.77 -23.53 18.02
N LEU A 596 -15.98 -24.11 17.95
CA LEU A 596 -17.02 -23.81 16.98
C LEU A 596 -18.21 -23.14 17.67
N GLU A 597 -18.71 -22.04 17.12
CA GLU A 597 -19.87 -21.31 17.66
C GLU A 597 -20.89 -20.96 16.58
N ASN A 598 -22.19 -21.10 16.86
CA ASN A 598 -23.27 -20.69 15.95
C ASN A 598 -23.08 -21.18 14.49
N MET A 599 -22.46 -22.35 14.30
CA MET A 599 -22.14 -22.84 12.97
C MET A 599 -23.33 -23.57 12.35
N ARG A 600 -23.62 -23.32 11.08
CA ARG A 600 -24.67 -24.04 10.32
C ARG A 600 -24.09 -24.70 9.09
N ILE A 601 -24.43 -25.96 8.85
CA ILE A 601 -24.05 -26.68 7.64
C ILE A 601 -25.30 -27.22 6.96
N TYR A 602 -25.53 -26.88 5.69
CA TYR A 602 -26.70 -27.36 4.94
C TYR A 602 -26.46 -27.30 3.43
N ALA A 603 -27.16 -28.13 2.65
CA ALA A 603 -27.22 -28.00 1.20
C ALA A 603 -28.20 -26.89 0.77
N GLU A 604 -28.04 -26.34 -0.44
CA GLU A 604 -28.91 -25.30 -1.00
C GLU A 604 -30.41 -25.67 -0.95
N ASP A 605 -30.73 -26.94 -1.23
CA ASP A 605 -32.09 -27.48 -1.15
C ASP A 605 -32.52 -27.92 0.27
N GLY A 606 -31.60 -27.88 1.24
CA GLY A 606 -31.81 -28.31 2.61
C GLY A 606 -31.61 -29.81 2.88
N THR A 607 -31.10 -30.59 1.93
CA THR A 607 -30.84 -32.04 2.09
C THR A 607 -29.49 -32.34 2.76
N VAL A 608 -29.38 -33.55 3.34
CA VAL A 608 -28.22 -34.02 4.13
C VAL A 608 -27.23 -34.77 3.25
N LEU A 609 -25.96 -34.33 3.23
CA LEU A 609 -24.89 -34.98 2.46
C LEU A 609 -23.54 -34.90 3.20
N LEU A 610 -23.44 -35.32 4.46
CA LEU A 610 -22.14 -35.57 5.12
C LEU A 610 -21.92 -37.07 5.29
N ALA A 611 -20.80 -37.61 4.78
CA ALA A 611 -20.41 -38.99 4.99
C ALA A 611 -20.01 -39.06 6.46
N ASP A 612 -20.53 -40.07 7.15
CA ASP A 612 -20.28 -40.32 8.57
C ASP A 612 -20.73 -39.18 9.51
N HIS A 613 -21.48 -38.17 9.00
CA HIS A 613 -21.89 -36.96 9.72
C HIS A 613 -20.76 -36.17 10.41
N ALA A 614 -19.51 -36.38 9.99
CA ALA A 614 -18.35 -35.76 10.61
C ALA A 614 -18.16 -34.32 10.10
N VAL A 615 -18.04 -33.38 11.04
CA VAL A 615 -17.73 -31.97 10.73
C VAL A 615 -16.22 -31.74 10.60
N LEU A 616 -15.42 -32.49 11.37
CA LEU A 616 -13.97 -32.39 11.45
C LEU A 616 -13.32 -33.76 11.19
N ARG A 617 -12.32 -33.79 10.31
CA ARG A 617 -11.47 -34.96 10.08
C ARG A 617 -10.00 -34.65 10.35
N HIS A 618 -9.34 -35.53 11.09
CA HIS A 618 -7.90 -35.48 11.32
C HIS A 618 -7.19 -36.35 10.28
N VAL A 619 -6.22 -35.77 9.59
CA VAL A 619 -5.37 -36.43 8.59
C VAL A 619 -3.91 -36.38 9.08
N GLY A 620 -3.17 -37.48 8.88
CA GLY A 620 -1.79 -37.61 9.35
C GLY A 620 -1.67 -38.29 10.72
N SER A 621 -0.60 -37.98 11.46
CA SER A 621 -0.37 -38.51 12.82
C SER A 621 -1.29 -37.80 13.81
N LEU A 622 -2.05 -38.55 14.62
CA LEU A 622 -2.90 -37.94 15.65
C LEU A 622 -2.04 -37.26 16.73
N PRO A 623 -2.34 -36.00 17.12
CA PRO A 623 -1.68 -35.35 18.25
C PRO A 623 -1.85 -36.16 19.53
N SER A 624 -0.88 -36.05 20.46
CA SER A 624 -0.99 -36.68 21.78
C SER A 624 -2.30 -36.29 22.47
N GLY A 625 -3.10 -37.28 22.86
CA GLY A 625 -4.42 -37.07 23.49
C GLY A 625 -5.63 -37.11 22.55
N ILE A 626 -5.44 -37.33 21.24
CA ILE A 626 -6.52 -37.61 20.28
C ILE A 626 -6.42 -39.07 19.83
N GLU A 627 -7.47 -39.86 20.09
CA GLU A 627 -7.50 -41.31 19.80
C GLU A 627 -8.30 -41.68 18.53
N ASP A 628 -9.13 -40.76 18.00
CA ASP A 628 -9.95 -41.00 16.81
C ASP A 628 -9.62 -40.02 15.67
N THR A 629 -9.52 -40.56 14.45
CA THR A 629 -9.33 -39.83 13.20
C THR A 629 -10.52 -38.97 12.78
N ASN A 630 -11.72 -39.26 13.28
CA ASN A 630 -12.94 -38.52 13.00
C ASN A 630 -13.54 -37.99 14.32
N GLY A 631 -13.71 -36.66 14.45
CA GLY A 631 -14.61 -36.10 15.49
C GLY A 631 -14.01 -35.49 16.77
N GLY A 632 -12.76 -35.00 16.79
CA GLY A 632 -12.09 -34.48 18.00
C GLY A 632 -12.24 -32.97 18.34
N GLY A 633 -13.31 -32.28 17.95
CA GLY A 633 -13.46 -30.81 18.17
C GLY A 633 -14.20 -30.39 19.46
N TYR A 634 -13.93 -29.17 19.96
CA TYR A 634 -14.78 -28.51 20.97
C TYR A 634 -16.00 -27.87 20.29
N ILE A 635 -17.14 -28.55 20.35
CA ILE A 635 -18.39 -28.03 19.80
C ILE A 635 -19.10 -27.24 20.91
N ASN A 636 -19.24 -25.91 20.73
CA ASN A 636 -20.03 -25.06 21.62
C ASN A 636 -21.49 -24.94 21.12
N LYS A 637 -22.33 -24.31 21.95
CA LYS A 637 -23.76 -24.05 21.78
C LYS A 637 -24.16 -23.58 20.35
N ASN A 638 -25.31 -24.04 19.88
CA ASN A 638 -25.98 -23.65 18.64
C ASN A 638 -25.26 -24.03 17.31
N CYS A 639 -24.51 -25.12 17.27
CA CYS A 639 -23.96 -25.66 16.02
C CYS A 639 -24.90 -26.74 15.44
N ILE A 640 -25.30 -26.58 14.18
CA ILE A 640 -26.39 -27.36 13.56
C ILE A 640 -26.03 -27.81 12.13
N ILE A 641 -26.22 -29.09 11.83
CA ILE A 641 -26.21 -29.71 10.51
C ILE A 641 -27.68 -29.86 10.06
N ASP A 642 -27.96 -29.73 8.77
CA ASP A 642 -29.25 -30.07 8.16
C ASP A 642 -30.44 -29.32 8.79
N ARG A 643 -30.24 -28.02 9.02
CA ARG A 643 -31.18 -27.07 9.64
C ARG A 643 -31.58 -27.37 11.09
N ASN A 644 -31.56 -28.63 11.55
CA ASN A 644 -32.08 -29.04 12.87
C ASN A 644 -31.23 -30.07 13.65
N THR A 645 -30.26 -30.74 13.03
CA THR A 645 -29.44 -31.77 13.70
C THR A 645 -28.27 -31.13 14.45
N PRO A 646 -28.14 -31.25 15.77
CA PRO A 646 -27.01 -30.67 16.48
C PRO A 646 -25.69 -31.33 16.07
N PHE A 647 -24.59 -30.58 16.10
CA PHE A 647 -23.25 -31.13 15.94
C PHE A 647 -22.97 -32.15 17.06
N ARG A 648 -22.20 -33.18 16.73
CA ARG A 648 -21.82 -34.26 17.68
C ARG A 648 -20.35 -34.63 17.56
N ARG A 649 -19.78 -35.14 18.64
CA ARG A 649 -18.50 -35.86 18.58
C ARG A 649 -18.70 -37.26 18.03
N TYR A 650 -17.76 -37.69 17.20
CA TYR A 650 -17.70 -39.07 16.73
C TYR A 650 -16.58 -39.78 17.50
N PHE A 651 -16.83 -40.99 17.96
CA PHE A 651 -15.82 -41.86 18.55
C PHE A 651 -16.13 -43.31 18.17
N THR A 652 -15.14 -44.19 18.27
CA THR A 652 -15.30 -45.62 17.99
C THR A 652 -14.93 -46.46 19.20
N HIS A 653 -15.83 -47.36 19.62
CA HIS A 653 -15.56 -48.33 20.68
C HIS A 653 -16.35 -49.61 20.42
N SER A 654 -15.71 -50.76 20.58
CA SER A 654 -16.32 -52.07 20.28
C SER A 654 -17.50 -52.40 21.18
N ASN A 655 -17.49 -51.91 22.43
CA ASN A 655 -18.65 -51.96 23.33
C ASN A 655 -19.59 -50.76 23.07
N PRO A 656 -20.86 -50.97 22.67
CA PRO A 656 -21.86 -49.92 22.47
C PRO A 656 -22.13 -49.05 23.70
N ASP A 657 -22.00 -49.65 24.90
CA ASP A 657 -22.29 -49.00 26.18
C ASP A 657 -21.10 -48.25 26.76
N GLU A 658 -19.96 -48.23 26.06
CA GLU A 658 -18.83 -47.43 26.50
C GLU A 658 -19.09 -45.95 26.19
N LYS A 659 -19.02 -45.15 27.26
CA LYS A 659 -19.12 -43.69 27.14
C LYS A 659 -17.87 -43.13 26.44
N PRO A 660 -17.95 -41.93 25.85
CA PRO A 660 -16.77 -41.27 25.31
C PRO A 660 -15.65 -41.17 26.37
N SER A 661 -14.42 -41.50 25.98
CA SER A 661 -13.24 -41.44 26.86
C SER A 661 -12.89 -40.00 27.25
N LEU A 662 -13.13 -39.06 26.34
CA LEU A 662 -12.96 -37.63 26.58
C LEU A 662 -14.11 -37.06 27.42
N LYS A 663 -13.77 -36.26 28.43
CA LYS A 663 -14.76 -35.53 29.22
C LYS A 663 -15.56 -34.55 28.33
N PRO A 664 -16.84 -34.29 28.67
CA PRO A 664 -17.60 -33.25 28.00
C PRO A 664 -16.96 -31.88 28.16
N ASN A 665 -17.06 -31.04 27.13
CA ASN A 665 -16.50 -29.69 27.19
C ASN A 665 -17.57 -28.61 27.38
N THR A 666 -18.83 -28.93 27.10
CA THR A 666 -19.97 -28.10 27.47
C THR A 666 -21.14 -28.99 27.94
N ILE A 667 -22.00 -28.45 28.80
CA ILE A 667 -23.27 -29.08 29.14
C ILE A 667 -24.19 -28.96 27.92
N GLY A 668 -24.80 -30.06 27.48
CA GLY A 668 -25.63 -30.09 26.26
C GLY A 668 -24.92 -30.63 25.02
N GLU A 669 -23.64 -30.99 25.11
CA GLU A 669 -22.88 -31.60 24.01
C GLU A 669 -23.37 -33.03 23.70
N TYR A 670 -23.33 -33.41 22.41
CA TYR A 670 -23.67 -34.75 21.94
C TYR A 670 -22.43 -35.52 21.47
N ALA A 671 -22.43 -36.84 21.67
CA ALA A 671 -21.45 -37.75 21.09
C ALA A 671 -22.11 -39.01 20.54
N GLN A 672 -21.51 -39.66 19.54
CA GLN A 672 -22.01 -40.87 18.89
C GLN A 672 -20.89 -41.90 18.77
N ASN A 673 -21.18 -43.14 19.20
CA ASN A 673 -20.33 -44.29 18.95
C ASN A 673 -20.58 -44.82 17.54
N GLY A 674 -19.60 -44.64 16.65
CA GLY A 674 -19.65 -45.06 15.26
C GLY A 674 -19.79 -46.57 15.02
N THR A 675 -19.39 -47.40 15.98
CA THR A 675 -19.49 -48.87 15.86
C THR A 675 -20.89 -49.39 16.10
N SER A 676 -21.72 -48.65 16.85
CA SER A 676 -23.03 -49.13 17.32
C SER A 676 -24.18 -48.14 17.14
N ASP A 677 -23.92 -46.96 16.55
CA ASP A 677 -24.85 -45.83 16.44
C ASP A 677 -25.46 -45.40 17.80
N THR A 678 -24.73 -45.62 18.90
CA THR A 678 -25.19 -45.24 20.24
C THR A 678 -24.87 -43.78 20.54
N TRP A 679 -25.86 -43.04 21.06
CA TRP A 679 -25.72 -41.62 21.36
C TRP A 679 -25.52 -41.33 22.84
N TRP A 680 -24.82 -40.24 23.10
CA TRP A 680 -24.50 -39.76 24.44
C TRP A 680 -24.74 -38.25 24.53
N HIS A 681 -25.22 -37.81 25.69
CA HIS A 681 -25.46 -36.42 26.03
C HIS A 681 -24.69 -36.02 27.28
N ALA A 682 -24.07 -34.85 27.24
CA ALA A 682 -23.32 -34.29 28.35
C ALA A 682 -24.25 -33.61 29.37
N ASN A 683 -24.44 -34.25 30.52
CA ASN A 683 -25.22 -33.68 31.63
C ASN A 683 -24.41 -32.78 32.57
N SER A 684 -23.08 -32.87 32.52
CA SER A 684 -22.13 -32.01 33.25
C SER A 684 -20.79 -31.97 32.50
N PHE A 685 -19.83 -31.16 32.95
CA PHE A 685 -18.46 -31.18 32.43
C PHE A 685 -17.66 -32.46 32.75
N THR A 686 -18.27 -33.44 33.43
CA THR A 686 -17.59 -34.68 33.87
C THR A 686 -18.35 -35.96 33.53
N SER A 687 -19.59 -35.86 33.05
CA SER A 687 -20.48 -37.01 32.92
C SER A 687 -21.22 -37.01 31.58
N TRP A 688 -21.16 -38.15 30.92
CA TRP A 688 -22.02 -38.51 29.79
C TRP A 688 -23.18 -39.37 30.27
N SER A 689 -24.33 -39.22 29.64
CA SER A 689 -25.45 -40.14 29.77
C SER A 689 -25.86 -40.63 28.39
N LYS A 690 -26.13 -41.92 28.29
CA LYS A 690 -26.60 -42.54 27.06
C LYS A 690 -27.99 -41.97 26.73
N LEU A 691 -28.20 -41.64 25.46
CA LEU A 691 -29.48 -41.15 24.91
C LEU A 691 -30.35 -42.29 24.42
#